data_AF-A0A2V2S9K6-F1
#
_entry.id   AF-A0A2V2S9K6-F1
#
_cell.length_a   1.000
_cell.length_b   1.000
_cell.length_c   1.000
_cell.angle_alpha   90.00
_cell.angle_beta   90.00
_cell.angle_gamma   90.00
#
_symmetry.space_group_name_H-M   'P 1'
#
loop_
_entity.id
_entity.type
_entity.pdbx_description
1 polymer ?
#
loop_
_entity_poly.entity_id
_entity_poly.type
_entity_poly.pdbx_seq_one_letter_code
_entity_poly.pdbx_strand_id
1 'polypeptide(L)'
;MTLRSRQHLLWTAAFIPGAGGGTAICASLAAVPGPGPHREFILGFVLLGLAAALAQAAKRKKSSRQLGASEPAKRSVSRSSRTAPADGRLGESSPSWSKKIAALPAALERDTRLFWLSAVLLGIAQSSILYWCGMRQLGGSDHGFLVDTGWRLAQGQRPYMDFPCTVPPGFYLGAGFAFKLFGMSWSALIRFTALFSLSLFLWSVWLGWRLFGGRGFVLLLALVLQSLSLLLVSCWLYNAVTSAAAGVFLLAAALLWHRPADARVRCAYVAALVLLALMKPNMAGVLIALVTIGFFCSRSRRLPAILLSGGGFVVFLLILWFNGIKFFDLLQSYFSVASHAATPTLNAFGLYGAMGLPDLAFYLFLYLLIIIGILLLVIGAAEQGRPSFFARGYWIGICGIAAVVNPFLVNGENKLVDLVPAAIGAVLLTPQVQIGVGSAQPFSLVGSMRRLVSGVLLVLVFTGTGLAMARDRVRMIGYGAFFEYETRPAVPDGFFKGLHAGAALRETLDQMRCLLAKTGDATVFFGPRLEWAYAAFQKPSPLNQPICWDPGLMFAEAQSGPYCESLRQKRYDIVILSRNEFGPADLSYYSAEFAQLFTSDYIYEGHYSRLTVGVRGIPTTVLRQGNVTNAIAEFHRMLTKDPDLAPVLSDLAWIRATHPQAEVRNGAEAVKLAERACQLTDYKNAAFLGTLGAAYAEDGRFEEAVATAEKARAMSEASGENWRAAKNEERIRLFKAHQAYRDKW
;
A
#
# COMPACT_ATOMS: atom_id res chain seq x y z
N MET A 1 19.01 -32.44 13.00
CA MET A 1 18.73 -32.70 14.44
C MET A 1 19.92 -32.14 15.22
N THR A 2 19.89 -31.32 16.26
CA THR A 2 18.86 -30.66 17.09
C THR A 2 19.63 -29.66 17.95
N LEU A 3 19.48 -28.35 17.70
CA LEU A 3 19.89 -27.26 18.62
C LEU A 3 19.15 -25.94 18.29
N ARG A 4 18.01 -26.04 17.58
CA ARG A 4 17.22 -24.92 17.06
C ARG A 4 15.91 -24.64 17.81
N SER A 5 15.70 -25.26 18.98
CA SER A 5 14.42 -25.21 19.71
C SER A 5 14.47 -24.49 21.08
N ARG A 6 15.49 -23.69 21.39
CA ARG A 6 15.58 -22.98 22.69
C ARG A 6 15.45 -21.44 22.65
N GLN A 7 15.03 -20.83 21.54
CA GLN A 7 14.86 -19.36 21.46
C GLN A 7 13.41 -18.85 21.27
N HIS A 8 12.41 -19.73 21.17
CA HIS A 8 11.03 -19.33 20.84
C HIS A 8 10.02 -19.27 22.01
N LEU A 9 10.47 -19.28 23.27
CA LEU A 9 9.57 -19.28 24.45
C LEU A 9 9.93 -18.22 25.51
N LEU A 10 10.22 -16.99 25.07
CA LEU A 10 10.38 -15.83 25.98
C LEU A 10 9.42 -14.66 25.68
N TRP A 11 8.42 -14.85 24.81
CA TRP A 11 7.53 -13.75 24.41
C TRP A 11 6.30 -13.50 25.31
N THR A 12 6.18 -14.19 26.44
CA THR A 12 5.05 -14.02 27.38
C THR A 12 5.46 -13.80 28.84
N ALA A 13 6.75 -13.77 29.19
CA ALA A 13 7.20 -13.71 30.59
C ALA A 13 7.76 -12.36 31.07
N ALA A 14 7.67 -11.28 30.28
CA ALA A 14 8.26 -9.99 30.68
C ALA A 14 7.24 -8.83 30.64
N PHE A 15 6.21 -8.87 31.50
CA PHE A 15 5.31 -7.72 31.69
C PHE A 15 4.94 -7.48 33.17
N ILE A 16 5.86 -6.84 33.93
CA ILE A 16 5.71 -5.76 34.94
C ILE A 16 7.14 -5.14 35.07
N PRO A 17 7.34 -3.81 35.25
CA PRO A 17 8.51 -3.11 34.71
C PRO A 17 9.77 -3.28 35.54
N GLY A 18 10.83 -3.81 34.91
CA GLY A 18 12.20 -3.77 35.39
C GLY A 18 13.10 -3.27 34.26
N ALA A 19 14.05 -2.40 34.58
CA ALA A 19 14.83 -1.54 33.68
C ALA A 19 15.75 -2.24 32.64
N GLY A 20 15.54 -3.51 32.32
CA GLY A 20 16.29 -4.25 31.30
C GLY A 20 15.57 -4.45 29.95
N GLY A 21 14.28 -4.09 29.84
CA GLY A 21 13.47 -4.42 28.67
C GLY A 21 13.62 -3.50 27.45
N GLY A 22 14.20 -2.30 27.60
CA GLY A 22 14.21 -1.30 26.53
C GLY A 22 15.04 -1.73 25.31
N THR A 23 16.20 -2.33 25.53
CA THR A 23 17.12 -2.75 24.45
C THR A 23 16.65 -4.01 23.74
N ALA A 24 16.08 -4.98 24.47
CA ALA A 24 15.51 -6.20 23.89
C ALA A 24 14.20 -5.92 23.12
N ILE A 25 13.35 -5.01 23.63
CA ILE A 25 12.18 -4.52 22.89
C ILE A 25 12.64 -3.76 21.65
N CYS A 26 13.62 -2.85 21.74
CA CYS A 26 14.13 -2.16 20.53
C CYS A 26 14.77 -3.12 19.51
N ALA A 27 15.53 -4.13 19.96
CA ALA A 27 16.13 -5.15 19.08
C ALA A 27 15.07 -6.05 18.42
N SER A 28 13.98 -6.35 19.14
CA SER A 28 12.88 -7.17 18.62
C SER A 28 11.89 -6.36 17.77
N LEU A 29 11.69 -5.09 18.08
CA LEU A 29 10.96 -4.13 17.24
C LEU A 29 11.76 -3.81 15.97
N ALA A 30 13.09 -3.91 16.00
CA ALA A 30 13.96 -3.71 14.85
C ALA A 30 13.98 -4.91 13.88
N ALA A 31 13.59 -6.10 14.35
CA ALA A 31 13.49 -7.30 13.54
C ALA A 31 12.10 -7.37 12.88
N VAL A 32 12.05 -7.52 11.56
CA VAL A 32 10.83 -7.99 10.87
C VAL A 32 10.53 -9.39 11.40
N PRO A 33 9.28 -9.76 11.70
CA PRO A 33 9.00 -11.11 12.19
C PRO A 33 9.54 -12.13 11.18
N GLY A 34 10.19 -13.19 11.66
CA GLY A 34 10.67 -14.26 10.78
C GLY A 34 9.51 -15.08 10.17
N PRO A 35 9.82 -16.14 9.39
CA PRO A 35 8.81 -17.02 8.78
C PRO A 35 7.95 -17.82 9.78
N GLY A 36 8.15 -17.64 11.10
CA GLY A 36 7.36 -18.23 12.17
C GLY A 36 5.95 -17.63 12.28
N PRO A 37 5.20 -17.93 13.36
CA PRO A 37 3.79 -17.58 13.43
C PRO A 37 3.61 -16.08 13.69
N HIS A 38 3.60 -15.32 12.61
CA HIS A 38 3.31 -13.88 12.54
C HIS A 38 2.02 -13.50 13.28
N ARG A 39 1.06 -14.43 13.30
CA ARG A 39 -0.18 -14.35 14.04
C ARG A 39 0.05 -14.23 15.55
N GLU A 40 1.02 -14.94 16.11
CA GLU A 40 1.36 -14.86 17.54
C GLU A 40 1.99 -13.50 17.90
N PHE A 41 2.78 -12.92 16.99
CA PHE A 41 3.31 -11.56 17.15
C PHE A 41 2.19 -10.52 17.22
N ILE A 42 1.24 -10.56 16.27
CA ILE A 42 0.07 -9.67 16.24
C ILE A 42 -0.83 -9.94 17.46
N LEU A 43 -1.07 -11.21 17.81
CA LEU A 43 -1.81 -11.59 19.01
C LEU A 43 -1.15 -11.05 20.29
N GLY A 44 0.18 -11.00 20.36
CA GLY A 44 0.89 -10.35 21.46
C GLY A 44 0.50 -8.88 21.63
N PHE A 45 0.44 -8.11 20.54
CA PHE A 45 -0.03 -6.72 20.56
C PHE A 45 -1.51 -6.62 20.97
N VAL A 46 -2.36 -7.50 20.46
CA VAL A 46 -3.79 -7.54 20.86
C VAL A 46 -3.92 -7.83 22.35
N LEU A 47 -3.19 -8.82 22.87
CA LEU A 47 -3.17 -9.19 24.28
C LEU A 47 -2.63 -8.06 25.16
N LEU A 48 -1.62 -7.31 24.71
CA LEU A 48 -1.14 -6.10 25.39
C LEU A 48 -2.21 -5.02 25.46
N GLY A 49 -2.93 -4.80 24.36
CA GLY A 49 -4.09 -3.90 24.33
C GLY A 49 -5.18 -4.34 25.30
N LEU A 50 -5.51 -5.63 25.33
CA LEU A 50 -6.50 -6.21 26.25
C LEU A 50 -6.06 -6.08 27.71
N ALA A 51 -4.80 -6.39 28.03
CA ALA A 51 -4.24 -6.23 29.37
C ALA A 51 -4.28 -4.76 29.82
N ALA A 52 -3.93 -3.82 28.93
CA ALA A 52 -4.02 -2.39 29.21
C ALA A 52 -5.47 -1.93 29.46
N ALA A 53 -6.41 -2.42 28.65
CA ALA A 53 -7.84 -2.15 28.82
C ALA A 53 -8.37 -2.71 30.15
N LEU A 54 -8.01 -3.94 30.51
CA LEU A 54 -8.39 -4.58 31.77
C LEU A 54 -7.79 -3.87 32.98
N ALA A 55 -6.52 -3.44 32.91
CA ALA A 55 -5.89 -2.65 33.96
C ALA A 55 -6.59 -1.29 34.17
N GLN A 56 -7.04 -0.65 33.09
CA GLN A 56 -7.83 0.58 33.16
C GLN A 56 -9.20 0.33 33.82
N ALA A 57 -9.84 -0.81 33.54
CA ALA A 57 -11.10 -1.21 34.17
C ALA A 57 -10.93 -1.52 35.68
N ALA A 58 -9.81 -2.11 36.09
CA ALA A 58 -9.54 -2.54 37.46
C ALA A 58 -9.21 -1.41 38.46
N LYS A 59 -8.62 -0.28 38.01
CA LYS A 59 -8.18 0.85 38.86
C LYS A 59 -9.26 1.43 39.79
N ARG A 60 -10.56 1.22 39.51
CA ARG A 60 -11.66 1.77 40.34
C ARG A 60 -12.11 0.86 41.49
N LYS A 61 -11.91 -0.46 41.42
CA LYS A 61 -12.33 -1.40 42.49
C LYS A 61 -11.58 -1.14 43.81
N LYS A 62 -10.38 -0.53 43.74
CA LYS A 62 -9.55 -0.17 44.90
C LYS A 62 -9.97 1.18 45.52
N SER A 63 -10.37 2.15 44.71
CA SER A 63 -10.82 3.47 45.18
C SER A 63 -12.21 3.42 45.86
N SER A 64 -13.12 2.56 45.41
CA SER A 64 -14.44 2.40 46.04
C SER A 64 -14.39 1.63 47.37
N ARG A 65 -13.36 0.78 47.60
CA ARG A 65 -13.15 0.08 48.88
C ARG A 65 -12.57 0.98 49.98
N GLN A 66 -11.87 2.06 49.64
CA GLN A 66 -11.33 3.01 50.62
C GLN A 66 -12.31 4.11 51.05
N LEU A 67 -13.42 4.30 50.34
CA LEU A 67 -14.47 5.28 50.68
C LEU A 67 -15.65 4.67 51.45
N GLY A 68 -15.60 3.38 51.78
CA GLY A 68 -16.67 2.65 52.50
C GLY A 68 -16.28 2.12 53.89
N ALA A 69 -15.11 2.46 54.41
CA ALA A 69 -14.70 2.09 55.77
C ALA A 69 -14.75 3.33 56.68
N SER A 70 -15.96 3.67 57.14
CA SER A 70 -16.13 4.49 58.33
C SER A 70 -15.75 3.63 59.55
N GLU A 71 -14.63 3.94 60.19
CA GLU A 71 -14.29 3.38 61.52
C GLU A 71 -15.32 3.85 62.57
N PRO A 72 -15.82 2.97 63.45
CA PRO A 72 -16.58 3.40 64.61
C PRO A 72 -15.62 3.87 65.70
N ALA A 73 -15.95 5.03 66.27
CA ALA A 73 -15.25 5.63 67.39
C ALA A 73 -15.15 4.67 68.59
N LYS A 74 -13.93 4.48 69.11
CA LYS A 74 -13.69 4.06 70.50
C LYS A 74 -12.71 5.03 71.16
N ARG A 75 -13.26 5.83 72.09
CA ARG A 75 -12.52 6.52 73.14
C ARG A 75 -12.10 5.50 74.20
N SER A 76 -10.83 5.44 74.57
CA SER A 76 -10.40 5.18 75.95
C SER A 76 -8.99 5.70 76.23
N VAL A 77 -8.99 6.67 77.13
CA VAL A 77 -7.99 7.30 78.00
C VAL A 77 -6.75 6.47 78.44
N SER A 78 -5.61 7.18 78.46
CA SER A 78 -4.38 7.05 79.28
C SER A 78 -3.55 5.75 79.30
N ARG A 79 -2.23 5.84 79.05
CA ARG A 79 -1.19 6.08 80.07
C ARG A 79 0.21 6.14 79.43
N SER A 80 1.10 6.83 80.14
CA SER A 80 2.49 7.18 79.82
C SER A 80 3.50 6.03 79.90
N SER A 81 4.55 6.06 79.07
CA SER A 81 5.96 5.98 79.51
C SER A 81 6.99 6.05 78.34
N ARG A 82 7.91 7.04 78.47
CA ARG A 82 9.38 7.03 78.22
C ARG A 82 9.95 5.92 77.30
N THR A 83 10.75 6.18 76.25
CA THR A 83 12.09 6.83 76.23
C THR A 83 12.52 7.27 74.80
N ALA A 84 13.50 8.20 74.74
CA ALA A 84 14.08 8.87 73.55
C ALA A 84 15.20 8.05 72.82
N PRO A 85 16.07 8.65 71.97
CA PRO A 85 15.86 9.20 70.62
C PRO A 85 16.81 8.54 69.57
N ALA A 86 16.54 8.67 68.27
CA ALA A 86 17.56 8.45 67.23
C ALA A 86 17.25 9.21 65.93
N ASP A 87 18.06 10.24 65.68
CA ASP A 87 18.63 10.70 64.41
C ASP A 87 17.87 10.51 63.09
N GLY A 88 17.52 11.65 62.48
CA GLY A 88 18.40 12.22 61.45
C GLY A 88 18.63 11.42 60.17
N ARG A 89 17.82 11.76 59.15
CA ARG A 89 18.13 11.74 57.70
C ARG A 89 18.48 10.40 57.05
N LEU A 90 17.49 9.80 56.37
CA LEU A 90 17.74 9.02 55.14
C LEU A 90 16.63 9.24 54.10
N GLY A 91 17.01 9.93 53.01
CA GLY A 91 16.57 9.70 51.64
C GLY A 91 15.07 9.76 51.32
N GLU A 92 14.60 10.91 50.82
CA GLU A 92 13.45 10.94 49.91
C GLU A 92 13.81 10.11 48.66
N SER A 93 13.40 8.84 48.66
CA SER A 93 13.50 7.99 47.47
C SER A 93 12.67 8.61 46.34
N SER A 94 13.33 9.08 45.28
CA SER A 94 12.65 9.49 44.05
C SER A 94 11.67 8.39 43.65
N PRO A 95 10.38 8.71 43.41
CA PRO A 95 9.38 7.69 43.10
C PRO A 95 9.85 6.84 41.91
N SER A 96 9.73 5.52 42.06
CA SER A 96 10.11 4.56 41.02
C SER A 96 9.49 4.95 39.68
N TRP A 97 10.18 4.67 38.57
CA TRP A 97 9.71 4.95 37.21
C TRP A 97 8.27 4.45 36.96
N SER A 98 7.91 3.30 37.55
CA SER A 98 6.55 2.75 37.52
C SER A 98 5.50 3.65 38.17
N LYS A 99 5.81 4.30 39.31
CA LYS A 99 4.91 5.26 39.98
C LYS A 99 4.78 6.55 39.17
N LYS A 100 5.86 7.04 38.54
CA LYS A 100 5.83 8.22 37.66
C LYS A 100 4.95 8.00 36.43
N ILE A 101 5.08 6.85 35.76
CA ILE A 101 4.22 6.47 34.61
C ILE A 101 2.76 6.33 35.04
N ALA A 102 2.49 5.71 36.20
CA ALA A 102 1.13 5.53 36.70
C ALA A 102 0.41 6.85 37.03
N ALA A 103 1.16 7.90 37.40
CA ALA A 103 0.67 9.24 37.71
C ALA A 103 0.52 10.15 36.46
N LEU A 104 1.15 9.78 35.34
CA LEU A 104 1.19 10.58 34.12
C LEU A 104 -0.20 11.03 33.60
N PRO A 105 -1.25 10.17 33.57
CA PRO A 105 -2.57 10.61 33.11
C PRO A 105 -3.16 11.74 33.96
N ALA A 106 -2.98 11.66 35.29
CA ALA A 106 -3.48 12.69 36.20
C ALA A 106 -2.67 14.00 36.08
N ALA A 107 -1.36 13.90 35.81
CA ALA A 107 -0.50 15.06 35.56
C ALA A 107 -0.86 15.75 34.22
N LEU A 108 -1.10 14.98 33.16
CA LEU A 108 -1.53 15.49 31.85
C LEU A 108 -2.81 16.29 31.94
N GLU A 109 -3.79 15.83 32.73
CA GLU A 109 -5.06 16.55 32.93
C GLU A 109 -4.86 17.91 33.64
N ARG A 110 -3.83 18.05 34.49
CA ARG A 110 -3.56 19.28 35.25
C ARG A 110 -2.67 20.27 34.52
N ASP A 111 -1.64 19.79 33.81
CA ASP A 111 -0.62 20.65 33.19
C ASP A 111 -0.74 20.71 31.67
N THR A 112 -1.12 21.90 31.17
CA THR A 112 -1.32 22.16 29.73
C THR A 112 -0.02 22.10 28.94
N ARG A 113 1.10 22.55 29.52
CA ARG A 113 2.41 22.51 28.84
C ARG A 113 2.88 21.08 28.70
N LEU A 114 2.78 20.30 29.77
CA LEU A 114 3.11 18.87 29.75
C LEU A 114 2.24 18.11 28.74
N PHE A 115 0.96 18.45 28.62
CA PHE A 115 0.06 17.85 27.64
C PHE A 115 0.52 18.08 26.20
N TRP A 116 0.78 19.33 25.81
CA TRP A 116 1.22 19.63 24.44
C TRP A 116 2.60 19.09 24.14
N LEU A 117 3.52 19.13 25.11
CA LEU A 117 4.83 18.48 24.97
C LEU A 117 4.68 16.97 24.72
N SER A 118 3.80 16.31 25.48
CA SER A 118 3.51 14.88 25.31
C SER A 118 2.86 14.59 23.96
N ALA A 119 1.95 15.44 23.50
CA ALA A 119 1.33 15.31 22.17
C ALA A 119 2.39 15.38 21.07
N VAL A 120 3.27 16.38 21.10
CA VAL A 120 4.35 16.53 20.11
C VAL A 120 5.29 15.33 20.13
N LEU A 121 5.73 14.89 21.32
CA LEU A 121 6.63 13.72 21.44
C LEU A 121 5.98 12.43 20.94
N LEU A 122 4.70 12.20 21.26
CA LEU A 122 3.96 11.03 20.75
C LEU A 122 3.77 11.09 19.24
N GLY A 123 3.44 12.26 18.68
CA GLY A 123 3.33 12.44 17.24
C GLY A 123 4.64 12.18 16.51
N ILE A 124 5.77 12.67 17.05
CA ILE A 124 7.11 12.42 16.51
C ILE A 124 7.48 10.94 16.61
N ALA A 125 7.20 10.29 17.74
CA ALA A 125 7.46 8.87 17.92
C ALA A 125 6.68 8.03 16.91
N GLN A 126 5.38 8.29 16.76
CA GLN A 126 4.54 7.60 15.78
C GLN A 126 5.00 7.83 14.34
N SER A 127 5.37 9.06 14.00
CA SER A 127 5.88 9.41 12.66
C SER A 127 7.24 8.77 12.39
N SER A 128 8.07 8.61 13.43
CA SER A 128 9.34 7.88 13.33
C SER A 128 9.12 6.39 13.09
N ILE A 129 8.14 5.76 13.76
CA ILE A 129 7.77 4.36 13.50
C ILE A 129 7.23 4.22 12.07
N LEU A 130 6.37 5.14 11.63
CA LEU A 130 5.88 5.18 10.25
C LEU A 130 7.04 5.25 9.26
N TYR A 131 7.99 6.17 9.48
CA TYR A 131 9.18 6.28 8.63
C TYR A 131 9.99 4.99 8.60
N TRP A 132 10.23 4.40 9.78
CA TRP A 132 10.98 3.15 9.93
C TRP A 132 10.31 1.98 9.20
N CYS A 133 8.98 1.87 9.28
CA CYS A 133 8.18 0.88 8.56
C CYS A 133 8.16 1.15 7.05
N GLY A 134 8.00 2.41 6.63
CA GLY A 134 7.96 2.81 5.22
C GLY A 134 9.29 2.62 4.49
N MET A 135 10.40 2.66 5.23
CA MET A 135 11.74 2.31 4.75
C MET A 135 12.04 0.80 4.79
N ARG A 136 11.01 -0.04 4.91
CA ARG A 136 11.08 -1.51 4.86
C ARG A 136 10.02 -2.09 3.93
N GLN A 137 10.46 -2.94 3.01
CA GLN A 137 9.64 -3.66 2.04
C GLN A 137 8.90 -2.74 1.06
N LEU A 138 8.88 -3.13 -0.21
CA LEU A 138 8.12 -2.45 -1.26
C LEU A 138 6.87 -3.27 -1.57
N GLY A 139 5.72 -2.60 -1.68
CA GLY A 139 4.45 -3.23 -2.05
C GLY A 139 4.22 -3.43 -3.54
N GLY A 140 5.24 -3.32 -4.38
CA GLY A 140 5.09 -3.53 -5.83
C GLY A 140 4.04 -2.63 -6.45
N SER A 141 2.99 -3.22 -7.04
CA SER A 141 1.96 -2.55 -7.84
C SER A 141 1.38 -1.29 -7.19
N ASP A 142 0.85 -1.40 -5.96
CA ASP A 142 0.24 -0.27 -5.22
C ASP A 142 1.22 0.91 -5.02
N HIS A 143 2.51 0.61 -4.89
CA HIS A 143 3.57 1.62 -4.76
C HIS A 143 4.13 2.05 -6.13
N GLY A 144 4.00 1.22 -7.16
CA GLY A 144 4.46 1.45 -8.51
C GLY A 144 3.80 2.66 -9.13
N PHE A 145 2.46 2.67 -9.21
CA PHE A 145 1.74 3.80 -9.78
C PHE A 145 1.76 5.03 -8.87
N LEU A 146 1.95 4.90 -7.55
CA LEU A 146 2.24 6.05 -6.67
C LEU A 146 3.52 6.75 -7.11
N VAL A 147 4.59 5.99 -7.34
CA VAL A 147 5.87 6.54 -7.78
C VAL A 147 5.74 7.12 -9.19
N ASP A 148 5.12 6.40 -10.12
CA ASP A 148 4.94 6.85 -11.51
C ASP A 148 4.10 8.12 -11.61
N THR A 149 2.99 8.23 -10.88
CA THR A 149 2.17 9.45 -10.87
C THR A 149 2.95 10.68 -10.40
N GLY A 150 3.72 10.57 -9.32
CA GLY A 150 4.59 11.66 -8.88
C GLY A 150 5.68 12.00 -9.90
N TRP A 151 6.26 10.98 -10.56
CA TRP A 151 7.30 11.15 -11.58
C TRP A 151 6.77 11.86 -12.83
N ARG A 152 5.58 11.46 -13.31
CA ARG A 152 4.86 12.12 -14.41
C ARG A 152 4.64 13.61 -14.14
N LEU A 153 4.17 13.97 -12.94
CA LEU A 153 3.98 15.37 -12.57
C LEU A 153 5.28 16.18 -12.59
N ALA A 154 6.36 15.58 -12.12
CA ALA A 154 7.67 16.24 -12.15
C ALA A 154 8.24 16.38 -13.57
N GLN A 155 7.84 15.50 -14.48
CA GLN A 155 8.11 15.62 -15.91
C GLN A 155 7.18 16.64 -16.61
N GLY A 156 6.24 17.25 -15.88
CA GLY A 156 5.29 18.22 -16.42
C GLY A 156 4.05 17.60 -17.09
N GLN A 157 3.86 16.28 -17.00
CA GLN A 157 2.63 15.64 -17.49
C GLN A 157 1.44 16.02 -16.61
N ARG A 158 0.31 16.28 -17.25
CA ARG A 158 -0.94 16.67 -16.61
C ARG A 158 -1.91 15.50 -16.57
N PRO A 159 -2.48 15.18 -15.40
CA PRO A 159 -3.56 14.21 -15.28
C PRO A 159 -4.73 14.59 -16.21
N TYR A 160 -5.48 13.59 -16.69
CA TYR A 160 -6.65 13.72 -17.57
C TYR A 160 -6.35 14.16 -19.01
N MET A 161 -5.25 14.86 -19.24
CA MET A 161 -4.83 15.33 -20.57
C MET A 161 -3.74 14.43 -21.17
N ASP A 162 -2.68 14.21 -20.40
CA ASP A 162 -1.50 13.49 -20.87
C ASP A 162 -1.52 12.01 -20.43
N PHE A 163 -2.45 11.63 -19.55
CA PHE A 163 -2.73 10.24 -19.16
C PHE A 163 -4.09 10.12 -18.45
N PRO A 164 -4.80 8.97 -18.55
CA PRO A 164 -6.01 8.73 -17.77
C PRO A 164 -5.68 8.56 -16.29
N CYS A 165 -6.46 9.17 -15.41
CA CYS A 165 -6.16 9.22 -13.98
C CYS A 165 -7.44 9.19 -13.13
N THR A 166 -7.88 8.01 -12.70
CA THR A 166 -9.07 7.86 -11.85
C THR A 166 -8.77 7.91 -10.35
N VAL A 167 -7.50 8.06 -9.98
CA VAL A 167 -7.06 8.25 -8.59
C VAL A 167 -7.27 9.70 -8.12
N PRO A 168 -7.49 9.94 -6.82
CA PRO A 168 -7.89 11.26 -6.34
C PRO A 168 -6.78 12.33 -6.39
N PRO A 169 -7.11 13.62 -6.56
CA PRO A 169 -6.11 14.70 -6.64
C PRO A 169 -5.08 14.72 -5.52
N GLY A 170 -5.50 14.55 -4.28
CA GLY A 170 -4.60 14.52 -3.13
C GLY A 170 -3.56 13.40 -3.18
N PHE A 171 -3.84 12.31 -3.90
CA PHE A 171 -2.90 11.20 -4.06
C PHE A 171 -1.72 11.59 -4.95
N TYR A 172 -1.97 11.94 -6.22
CA TYR A 172 -0.88 12.29 -7.14
C TYR A 172 -0.24 13.63 -6.80
N LEU A 173 -1.01 14.64 -6.37
CA LEU A 173 -0.43 15.92 -5.92
C LEU A 173 0.46 15.73 -4.70
N GLY A 174 0.06 14.87 -3.75
CA GLY A 174 0.89 14.55 -2.60
C GLY A 174 2.20 13.86 -3.00
N ALA A 175 2.18 12.96 -3.98
CA ALA A 175 3.39 12.34 -4.53
C ALA A 175 4.30 13.39 -5.22
N GLY A 176 3.72 14.25 -6.05
CA GLY A 176 4.43 15.35 -6.71
C GLY A 176 5.07 16.33 -5.71
N PHE A 177 4.33 16.73 -4.67
CA PHE A 177 4.87 17.59 -3.61
C PHE A 177 5.96 16.89 -2.80
N ALA A 178 5.82 15.60 -2.52
CA ALA A 178 6.88 14.85 -1.84
C ALA A 178 8.20 14.91 -2.62
N PHE A 179 8.15 14.68 -3.93
CA PHE A 179 9.34 14.77 -4.79
C PHE A 179 9.88 16.19 -4.91
N LYS A 180 9.00 17.20 -5.01
CA LYS A 180 9.42 18.60 -5.06
C LYS A 180 10.10 19.07 -3.78
N LEU A 181 9.63 18.61 -2.61
CA LEU A 181 10.11 19.05 -1.30
C LEU A 181 11.33 18.27 -0.81
N PHE A 182 11.41 16.96 -1.10
CA PHE A 182 12.44 16.07 -0.53
C PHE A 182 13.32 15.38 -1.59
N GLY A 183 13.13 15.71 -2.87
CA GLY A 183 13.87 15.13 -3.99
C GLY A 183 13.28 13.81 -4.52
N MET A 184 13.83 13.36 -5.65
CA MET A 184 13.36 12.15 -6.36
C MET A 184 13.85 10.86 -5.71
N SER A 185 13.18 10.43 -4.64
CA SER A 185 13.50 9.16 -3.96
C SER A 185 12.28 8.54 -3.29
N TRP A 186 12.36 7.24 -3.01
CA TRP A 186 11.39 6.55 -2.17
C TRP A 186 11.25 7.21 -0.79
N SER A 187 12.38 7.58 -0.19
CA SER A 187 12.40 8.24 1.13
C SER A 187 11.64 9.58 1.14
N ALA A 188 11.52 10.27 0.01
CA ALA A 188 10.76 11.52 -0.10
C ALA A 188 9.28 11.28 0.17
N LEU A 189 8.69 10.24 -0.44
CA LEU A 189 7.31 9.84 -0.21
C LEU A 189 7.07 9.47 1.26
N ILE A 190 8.01 8.76 1.87
CA ILE A 190 7.89 8.35 3.28
C ILE A 190 8.03 9.55 4.22
N ARG A 191 8.98 10.47 3.98
CA ARG A 191 9.14 11.72 4.77
C ARG A 191 7.90 12.60 4.68
N PHE A 192 7.37 12.77 3.47
CA PHE A 192 6.15 13.54 3.27
C PHE A 192 4.97 12.91 4.01
N THR A 193 4.81 11.58 3.93
CA THR A 193 3.78 10.85 4.68
C THR A 193 3.94 11.00 6.19
N ALA A 194 5.17 10.92 6.71
CA ALA A 194 5.47 11.08 8.13
C ALA A 194 5.14 12.49 8.64
N LEU A 195 5.49 13.53 7.88
CA LEU A 195 5.17 14.93 8.22
C LEU A 195 3.67 15.20 8.15
N PHE A 196 3.00 14.65 7.15
CA PHE A 196 1.55 14.74 7.04
C PHE A 196 0.84 14.03 8.20
N SER A 197 1.32 12.84 8.58
CA SER A 197 0.84 12.10 9.75
C SER A 197 1.01 12.90 11.05
N LEU A 198 2.19 13.48 11.30
CA LEU A 198 2.44 14.35 12.45
C LEU A 198 1.47 15.54 12.48
N SER A 199 1.26 16.18 11.33
CA SER A 199 0.38 17.34 11.19
C SER A 199 -1.08 16.98 11.49
N LEU A 200 -1.59 15.90 10.90
CA LEU A 200 -2.95 15.42 11.16
C LEU A 200 -3.12 14.91 12.60
N PHE A 201 -2.09 14.31 13.19
CA PHE A 201 -2.09 13.91 14.59
C PHE A 201 -2.30 15.12 15.50
N LEU A 202 -1.45 16.14 15.38
CA LEU A 202 -1.54 17.35 16.20
C LEU A 202 -2.86 18.11 15.98
N TRP A 203 -3.34 18.14 14.73
CA TRP A 203 -4.63 18.74 14.41
C TRP A 203 -5.79 17.96 15.07
N SER A 204 -5.74 16.62 15.05
CA SER A 204 -6.71 15.76 15.73
C SER A 204 -6.70 15.97 17.24
N VAL A 205 -5.51 16.12 17.83
CA VAL A 205 -5.36 16.45 19.26
C VAL A 205 -5.99 17.82 19.56
N TRP A 206 -5.74 18.82 18.73
CA TRP A 206 -6.33 20.16 18.89
C TRP A 206 -7.86 20.15 18.80
N LEU A 207 -8.42 19.45 17.80
CA LEU A 207 -9.87 19.30 17.62
C LEU A 207 -10.50 18.52 18.79
N GLY A 208 -9.91 17.37 19.11
CA GLY A 208 -10.40 16.48 20.17
C GLY A 208 -10.35 17.14 21.54
N TRP A 209 -9.29 17.88 21.87
CA TRP A 209 -9.18 18.60 23.13
C TRP A 209 -10.31 19.62 23.31
N ARG A 210 -10.68 20.33 22.23
CA ARG A 210 -11.77 21.32 22.24
C ARG A 210 -13.17 20.69 22.27
N LEU A 211 -13.31 19.46 21.77
CA LEU A 211 -14.56 18.70 21.78
C LEU A 211 -14.82 17.99 23.12
N PHE A 212 -13.82 17.28 23.62
CA PHE A 212 -14.00 16.27 24.67
C PHE A 212 -13.39 16.68 26.02
N GLY A 213 -12.47 17.65 26.05
CA GLY A 213 -11.79 18.15 27.24
C GLY A 213 -10.76 17.19 27.86
N GLY A 214 -11.06 15.89 27.93
CA GLY A 214 -10.20 14.86 28.54
C GLY A 214 -8.91 14.61 27.76
N ARG A 215 -7.79 15.11 28.27
CA ARG A 215 -6.50 15.17 27.58
C ARG A 215 -5.93 13.78 27.27
N GLY A 216 -6.00 12.84 28.22
CA GLY A 216 -5.51 11.48 27.99
C GLY A 216 -6.32 10.72 26.93
N PHE A 217 -7.63 10.91 26.92
CA PHE A 217 -8.54 10.30 25.94
C PHE A 217 -8.29 10.83 24.53
N VAL A 218 -8.04 12.13 24.39
CA VAL A 218 -7.77 12.78 23.11
C VAL A 218 -6.48 12.28 22.48
N LEU A 219 -5.42 12.09 23.27
CA LEU A 219 -4.17 11.49 22.77
C LEU A 219 -4.41 10.07 22.27
N LEU A 220 -5.17 9.27 23.03
CA LEU A 220 -5.53 7.90 22.62
C LEU A 220 -6.31 7.90 21.30
N LEU A 221 -7.30 8.77 21.15
CA LEU A 221 -8.09 8.87 19.93
C LEU A 221 -7.23 9.27 18.71
N ALA A 222 -6.36 10.26 18.88
CA ALA A 222 -5.45 10.70 17.82
C ALA A 222 -4.46 9.59 17.43
N LEU A 223 -3.96 8.82 18.40
CA LEU A 223 -3.12 7.65 18.15
C LEU A 223 -3.87 6.59 17.35
N VAL A 224 -5.13 6.27 17.71
CA VAL A 224 -5.97 5.32 16.95
C VAL A 224 -6.13 5.76 15.51
N LEU A 225 -6.48 7.04 15.30
CA LEU A 225 -6.68 7.59 13.96
C LEU A 225 -5.46 7.33 13.09
N GLN A 226 -4.26 7.62 13.60
CA GLN A 226 -3.01 7.44 12.85
C GLN A 226 -2.56 5.97 12.75
N SER A 227 -2.72 5.17 13.81
CA SER A 227 -2.32 3.76 13.86
C SER A 227 -3.14 2.90 12.89
N LEU A 228 -4.41 3.25 12.67
CA LEU A 228 -5.30 2.56 11.75
C LEU A 228 -5.32 3.14 10.34
N SER A 229 -4.64 4.27 10.08
CA SER A 229 -4.60 4.89 8.74
C SER A 229 -3.17 4.92 8.19
N LEU A 230 -2.45 6.01 8.37
CA LEU A 230 -1.16 6.28 7.73
C LEU A 230 -0.05 5.34 8.23
N LEU A 231 -0.05 4.96 9.51
CA LEU A 231 0.95 4.04 10.05
C LEU A 231 0.75 2.62 9.48
N LEU A 232 -0.49 2.15 9.36
CA LEU A 232 -0.78 0.77 8.92
C LEU A 232 -0.11 0.43 7.59
N VAL A 233 -0.14 1.39 6.66
CA VAL A 233 0.44 1.26 5.33
C VAL A 233 1.89 1.77 5.30
N SER A 234 2.18 2.81 6.08
CA SER A 234 3.47 3.50 6.15
C SER A 234 3.96 4.05 4.80
N CYS A 235 3.03 4.46 3.94
CA CYS A 235 3.30 5.06 2.62
C CYS A 235 2.12 5.97 2.22
N TRP A 236 2.34 6.87 1.25
CA TRP A 236 1.34 7.83 0.73
C TRP A 236 0.28 7.14 -0.13
N LEU A 237 -0.58 6.32 0.47
CA LEU A 237 -1.62 5.58 -0.25
C LEU A 237 -3.00 6.20 -0.08
N TYR A 238 -3.74 6.33 -1.19
CA TYR A 238 -4.99 7.08 -1.28
C TYR A 238 -6.05 6.64 -0.26
N ASN A 239 -6.17 5.35 0.05
CA ASN A 239 -7.14 4.89 1.07
C ASN A 239 -6.76 5.40 2.47
N ALA A 240 -5.48 5.28 2.86
CA ALA A 240 -5.00 5.68 4.19
C ALA A 240 -5.09 7.21 4.41
N VAL A 241 -4.67 8.01 3.41
CA VAL A 241 -4.78 9.49 3.50
C VAL A 241 -6.24 9.95 3.51
N THR A 242 -7.12 9.27 2.75
CA THR A 242 -8.56 9.57 2.75
C THR A 242 -9.18 9.34 4.13
N SER A 243 -8.91 8.19 4.74
CA SER A 243 -9.42 7.86 6.07
C SER A 243 -8.93 8.80 7.17
N ALA A 244 -7.65 9.18 7.12
CA ALA A 244 -7.10 10.15 8.06
C ALA A 244 -7.76 11.54 7.90
N ALA A 245 -7.93 12.01 6.66
CA ALA A 245 -8.62 13.26 6.36
C ALA A 245 -10.11 13.23 6.79
N ALA A 246 -10.79 12.10 6.56
CA ALA A 246 -12.18 11.89 6.98
C ALA A 246 -12.35 11.97 8.50
N GLY A 247 -11.41 11.40 9.27
CA GLY A 247 -11.41 11.49 10.72
C GLY A 247 -11.27 12.94 11.22
N VAL A 248 -10.34 13.71 10.65
CA VAL A 248 -10.16 15.14 10.96
C VAL A 248 -11.40 15.95 10.57
N PHE A 249 -11.99 15.69 9.41
CA PHE A 249 -13.21 16.34 8.95
C PHE A 249 -14.40 16.09 9.89
N LEU A 250 -14.61 14.85 10.33
CA LEU A 250 -15.67 14.52 11.30
C LEU A 250 -15.50 15.29 12.62
N LEU A 251 -14.27 15.34 13.15
CA LEU A 251 -13.97 16.11 14.36
C LEU A 251 -14.17 17.62 14.14
N ALA A 252 -13.76 18.16 12.99
CA ALA A 252 -13.95 19.57 12.66
C ALA A 252 -15.44 19.92 12.48
N ALA A 253 -16.22 19.06 11.82
CA ALA A 253 -17.66 19.21 11.64
C ALA A 253 -18.40 19.17 12.98
N ALA A 254 -18.06 18.21 13.85
CA ALA A 254 -18.61 18.13 15.20
C ALA A 254 -18.28 19.39 16.01
N LEU A 255 -17.04 19.89 15.93
CA LEU A 255 -16.64 21.08 16.67
C LEU A 255 -17.37 22.33 16.15
N LEU A 256 -17.54 22.46 14.83
CA LEU A 256 -18.32 23.53 14.22
C LEU A 256 -19.78 23.49 14.63
N TRP A 257 -20.38 22.30 14.74
CA TRP A 257 -21.76 22.14 15.19
C TRP A 257 -21.98 22.72 16.60
N HIS A 258 -21.02 22.51 17.50
CA HIS A 258 -21.08 22.99 18.88
C HIS A 258 -20.60 24.42 19.05
N ARG A 259 -19.67 24.91 18.22
CA ARG A 259 -19.06 26.25 18.33
C ARG A 259 -19.09 27.01 17.00
N PRO A 260 -20.28 27.31 16.45
CA PRO A 260 -20.41 27.90 15.12
C PRO A 260 -19.91 29.35 15.02
N ALA A 261 -19.72 30.05 16.14
CA ALA A 261 -19.23 31.42 16.18
C ALA A 261 -17.70 31.55 16.17
N ASP A 262 -16.95 30.50 16.52
CA ASP A 262 -15.48 30.56 16.64
C ASP A 262 -14.83 30.54 15.24
N ALA A 263 -14.16 31.64 14.87
CA ALA A 263 -13.48 31.80 13.59
C ALA A 263 -12.40 30.72 13.34
N ARG A 264 -11.70 30.27 14.39
CA ARG A 264 -10.66 29.22 14.26
C ARG A 264 -11.30 27.88 13.91
N VAL A 265 -12.47 27.61 14.46
CA VAL A 265 -13.25 26.39 14.17
C VAL A 265 -13.79 26.42 12.74
N ARG A 266 -14.28 27.58 12.27
CA ARG A 266 -14.68 27.78 10.88
C ARG A 266 -13.54 27.52 9.91
N CYS A 267 -12.35 28.08 10.18
CA CYS A 267 -11.16 27.85 9.35
C CYS A 267 -10.75 26.37 9.35
N ALA A 268 -10.76 25.71 10.52
CA ALA A 268 -10.44 24.29 10.62
C ALA A 268 -11.45 23.43 9.83
N TYR A 269 -12.74 23.74 9.87
CA TYR A 269 -13.75 23.03 9.08
C TYR A 269 -13.51 23.22 7.57
N VAL A 270 -13.29 24.45 7.10
CA VAL A 270 -13.02 24.73 5.69
C VAL A 270 -11.75 24.01 5.22
N ALA A 271 -10.67 24.09 6.00
CA ALA A 271 -9.42 23.39 5.67
C ALA A 271 -9.61 21.87 5.62
N ALA A 272 -10.36 21.29 6.57
CA ALA A 272 -10.63 19.85 6.59
C ALA A 272 -11.54 19.42 5.42
N LEU A 273 -12.52 20.25 5.06
CA LEU A 273 -13.39 20.04 3.91
C LEU A 273 -12.60 20.07 2.60
N VAL A 274 -11.75 21.07 2.41
CA VAL A 274 -10.87 21.18 1.23
C VAL A 274 -9.94 19.97 1.14
N LEU A 275 -9.31 19.59 2.26
CA LEU A 275 -8.45 18.42 2.32
C LEU A 275 -9.22 17.17 1.92
N LEU A 276 -10.41 16.95 2.48
CA LEU A 276 -11.23 15.79 2.18
C LEU A 276 -11.75 15.81 0.73
N ALA A 277 -12.07 16.97 0.15
CA ALA A 277 -12.52 17.09 -1.23
C ALA A 277 -11.44 16.67 -2.25
N LEU A 278 -10.17 16.75 -1.89
CA LEU A 278 -9.05 16.23 -2.67
C LEU A 278 -8.88 14.71 -2.56
N MET A 279 -9.62 14.04 -1.66
CA MET A 279 -9.47 12.61 -1.36
C MET A 279 -10.44 11.73 -2.16
N LYS A 280 -10.37 10.41 -1.93
CA LYS A 280 -11.09 9.41 -2.71
C LYS A 280 -12.61 9.62 -2.66
N PRO A 281 -13.29 9.83 -3.81
CA PRO A 281 -14.67 10.32 -3.84
C PRO A 281 -15.69 9.34 -3.25
N ASN A 282 -15.47 8.02 -3.34
CA ASN A 282 -16.42 7.04 -2.82
C ASN A 282 -16.55 7.05 -1.29
N MET A 283 -15.56 7.55 -0.55
CA MET A 283 -15.67 7.82 0.88
C MET A 283 -15.87 9.32 1.16
N ALA A 284 -14.99 10.15 0.60
CA ALA A 284 -14.97 11.59 0.83
C ALA A 284 -16.26 12.26 0.37
N GLY A 285 -16.72 11.97 -0.85
CA GLY A 285 -17.92 12.55 -1.43
C GLY A 285 -19.17 12.19 -0.62
N VAL A 286 -19.31 10.92 -0.22
CA VAL A 286 -20.42 10.45 0.62
C VAL A 286 -20.42 11.18 1.96
N LEU A 287 -19.26 11.27 2.62
CA LEU A 287 -19.15 11.91 3.93
C LEU A 287 -19.42 13.42 3.86
N ILE A 288 -18.87 14.11 2.86
CA ILE A 288 -19.14 15.53 2.60
C ILE A 288 -20.63 15.75 2.37
N ALA A 289 -21.28 14.92 1.54
CA ALA A 289 -22.70 15.02 1.24
C ALA A 289 -23.56 14.83 2.49
N LEU A 290 -23.34 13.74 3.25
CA LEU A 290 -24.10 13.44 4.47
C LEU A 290 -23.96 14.56 5.52
N VAL A 291 -22.73 15.04 5.75
CA VAL A 291 -22.49 16.13 6.71
C VAL A 291 -23.15 17.43 6.24
N THR A 292 -23.02 17.78 4.96
CA THR A 292 -23.59 19.00 4.40
C THR A 292 -25.12 19.00 4.47
N ILE A 293 -25.77 17.88 4.15
CA ILE A 293 -27.22 17.71 4.27
C ILE A 293 -27.67 17.94 5.73
N GLY A 294 -26.98 17.34 6.69
CA GLY A 294 -27.31 17.52 8.11
C GLY A 294 -27.20 18.97 8.59
N PHE A 295 -26.21 19.72 8.08
CA PHE A 295 -26.12 21.16 8.34
C PHE A 295 -27.25 21.97 7.68
N PHE A 296 -27.65 21.63 6.45
CA PHE A 296 -28.75 22.31 5.75
C PHE A 296 -30.12 22.09 6.40
N CYS A 297 -30.35 20.92 6.98
CA CYS A 297 -31.57 20.62 7.73
C CYS A 297 -31.72 21.47 9.01
N SER A 298 -30.65 22.14 9.47
CA SER A 298 -30.69 23.00 10.66
C SER A 298 -30.95 24.47 10.30
N ARG A 299 -32.14 25.01 10.64
CA ARG A 299 -32.50 26.41 10.35
C ARG A 299 -31.49 27.44 10.85
N SER A 300 -30.87 27.22 12.01
CA SER A 300 -29.90 28.13 12.61
C SER A 300 -28.48 27.99 12.05
N ARG A 301 -28.15 26.83 11.44
CA ARG A 301 -26.79 26.53 10.98
C ARG A 301 -26.66 26.46 9.46
N ARG A 302 -27.77 26.46 8.71
CA ARG A 302 -27.78 26.32 7.25
C ARG A 302 -26.98 27.41 6.53
N LEU A 303 -27.15 28.68 6.89
CA LEU A 303 -26.49 29.78 6.18
C LEU A 303 -24.97 29.78 6.41
N PRO A 304 -24.45 29.66 7.65
CA PRO A 304 -23.02 29.45 7.87
C PRO A 304 -22.46 28.25 7.11
N ALA A 305 -23.19 27.14 7.05
CA ALA A 305 -22.74 25.95 6.31
C ALA A 305 -22.68 26.19 4.80
N ILE A 306 -23.67 26.86 4.20
CA ILE A 306 -23.63 27.25 2.78
C ILE A 306 -22.38 28.09 2.50
N LEU A 307 -22.13 29.11 3.32
CA LEU A 307 -21.01 30.03 3.12
C LEU A 307 -19.65 29.34 3.29
N LEU A 308 -19.49 28.52 4.33
CA LEU A 308 -18.24 27.81 4.61
C LEU A 308 -17.97 26.71 3.59
N SER A 309 -18.97 25.91 3.24
CA SER A 309 -18.83 24.86 2.22
C SER A 309 -18.62 25.44 0.83
N GLY A 310 -19.32 26.54 0.49
CA GLY A 310 -19.10 27.28 -0.76
C GLY A 310 -17.69 27.87 -0.84
N GLY A 311 -17.21 28.51 0.23
CA GLY A 311 -15.83 29.00 0.31
C GLY A 311 -14.80 27.88 0.21
N GLY A 312 -15.02 26.76 0.89
CA GLY A 312 -14.19 25.56 0.76
C GLY A 312 -14.18 25.01 -0.67
N PHE A 313 -15.32 24.97 -1.35
CA PHE A 313 -15.40 24.55 -2.74
C PHE A 313 -14.60 25.47 -3.68
N VAL A 314 -14.67 26.79 -3.48
CA VAL A 314 -13.84 27.75 -4.23
C VAL A 314 -12.35 27.50 -4.00
N VAL A 315 -11.92 27.30 -2.75
CA VAL A 315 -10.50 27.00 -2.45
C VAL A 315 -10.08 25.68 -3.10
N PHE A 316 -10.94 24.65 -3.06
CA PHE A 316 -10.70 23.40 -3.77
C PHE A 316 -10.51 23.60 -5.28
N LEU A 317 -11.38 24.38 -5.94
CA LEU A 317 -11.25 24.72 -7.35
C LEU A 317 -9.96 25.49 -7.65
N LEU A 318 -9.57 26.43 -6.77
CA LEU A 318 -8.31 27.16 -6.90
C LEU A 318 -7.10 26.21 -6.80
N ILE A 319 -7.11 25.25 -5.88
CA ILE A 319 -6.05 24.24 -5.78
C ILE A 319 -5.95 23.43 -7.07
N LEU A 320 -7.08 22.98 -7.62
CA LEU A 320 -7.07 22.27 -8.91
C LEU A 320 -6.50 23.15 -10.02
N TRP A 321 -6.95 24.40 -10.12
CA TRP A 321 -6.51 25.34 -11.13
C TRP A 321 -5.01 25.64 -11.07
N PHE A 322 -4.46 25.91 -9.88
CA PHE A 322 -3.03 26.14 -9.68
C PHE A 322 -2.16 24.94 -10.05
N ASN A 323 -2.74 23.74 -10.07
CA ASN A 323 -2.06 22.51 -10.46
C ASN A 323 -2.42 22.05 -11.89
N GLY A 324 -3.06 22.92 -12.69
CA GLY A 324 -3.38 22.64 -14.10
C GLY A 324 -4.48 21.59 -14.30
N ILE A 325 -5.30 21.33 -13.28
CA ILE A 325 -6.36 20.33 -13.30
C ILE A 325 -7.70 21.02 -13.57
N LYS A 326 -8.41 20.58 -14.60
CA LYS A 326 -9.78 21.06 -14.87
C LYS A 326 -10.78 20.21 -14.09
N PHE A 327 -11.70 20.89 -13.41
CA PHE A 327 -12.71 20.24 -12.57
C PHE A 327 -13.63 19.28 -13.35
N PHE A 328 -14.04 19.65 -14.57
CA PHE A 328 -14.91 18.81 -15.38
C PHE A 328 -14.21 17.54 -15.89
N ASP A 329 -12.93 17.63 -16.25
CA ASP A 329 -12.14 16.47 -16.68
C ASP A 329 -11.97 15.46 -15.52
N LEU A 330 -11.70 15.98 -14.31
CA LEU A 330 -11.69 15.18 -13.07
C LEU A 330 -13.02 14.45 -12.85
N LEU A 331 -14.14 15.16 -12.98
CA LEU A 331 -15.47 14.60 -12.74
C LEU A 331 -15.83 13.54 -13.80
N GLN A 332 -15.52 13.82 -15.08
CA GLN A 332 -15.72 12.89 -16.18
C GLN A 332 -14.91 11.60 -15.98
N SER A 333 -13.67 11.72 -15.51
CA SER A 333 -12.82 10.56 -15.22
C SER A 333 -13.39 9.68 -14.11
N TYR A 334 -14.08 10.24 -13.10
CA TYR A 334 -14.74 9.40 -12.10
C TYR A 334 -16.00 8.73 -12.66
N PHE A 335 -16.78 9.44 -13.47
CA PHE A 335 -17.97 8.85 -14.08
C PHE A 335 -17.64 7.75 -15.10
N SER A 336 -16.49 7.82 -15.77
CA SER A 336 -16.08 6.80 -16.74
C SER A 336 -15.81 5.43 -16.13
N VAL A 337 -15.57 5.36 -14.81
CA VAL A 337 -15.36 4.11 -14.06
C VAL A 337 -16.45 3.83 -13.02
N ALA A 338 -17.48 4.68 -12.95
CA ALA A 338 -18.52 4.56 -11.93
C ALA A 338 -19.39 3.31 -12.09
N SER A 339 -19.56 2.78 -13.31
CA SER A 339 -20.28 1.53 -13.56
C SER A 339 -19.58 0.31 -12.95
N HIS A 340 -18.25 0.35 -12.86
CA HIS A 340 -17.43 -0.71 -12.26
C HIS A 340 -17.62 -0.82 -10.74
N ALA A 341 -18.10 0.25 -10.09
CA ALA A 341 -18.42 0.27 -8.67
C ALA A 341 -19.68 -0.56 -8.31
N ALA A 342 -20.51 -0.90 -9.30
CA ALA A 342 -21.76 -1.65 -9.09
C ALA A 342 -21.58 -3.17 -9.21
N THR A 343 -20.48 -3.63 -9.80
CA THR A 343 -20.18 -5.05 -10.09
C THR A 343 -19.59 -5.91 -8.94
N PRO A 344 -19.01 -5.38 -7.82
CA PRO A 344 -18.24 -6.21 -6.87
C PRO A 344 -18.97 -6.63 -5.57
N THR A 345 -20.30 -6.52 -5.48
CA THR A 345 -21.05 -7.06 -4.31
C THR A 345 -20.89 -8.57 -4.13
N LEU A 346 -20.49 -9.32 -5.18
CA LEU A 346 -20.20 -10.77 -5.10
C LEU A 346 -18.84 -11.11 -4.44
N ASN A 347 -17.81 -10.27 -4.59
CA ASN A 347 -16.46 -10.58 -4.07
C ASN A 347 -16.32 -10.29 -2.56
N ALA A 348 -17.01 -9.28 -2.04
CA ALA A 348 -16.95 -8.92 -0.61
C ALA A 348 -17.47 -10.04 0.31
N PHE A 349 -18.52 -10.76 -0.13
CA PHE A 349 -19.06 -11.91 0.62
C PHE A 349 -18.27 -13.20 0.34
N GLY A 350 -17.74 -13.39 -0.87
CA GLY A 350 -16.90 -14.53 -1.23
C GLY A 350 -15.57 -14.59 -0.45
N LEU A 351 -14.98 -13.44 -0.13
CA LEU A 351 -13.77 -13.32 0.68
C LEU A 351 -13.91 -13.95 2.07
N TYR A 352 -15.05 -13.77 2.75
CA TYR A 352 -15.27 -14.38 4.07
C TYR A 352 -15.43 -15.90 4.00
N GLY A 353 -15.97 -16.43 2.89
CA GLY A 353 -16.10 -17.86 2.66
C GLY A 353 -14.75 -18.57 2.43
N ALA A 354 -13.73 -17.84 1.97
CA ALA A 354 -12.38 -18.35 1.74
C ALA A 354 -11.42 -18.16 2.94
N MET A 355 -11.83 -17.40 3.97
CA MET A 355 -11.01 -17.13 5.16
C MET A 355 -11.04 -18.30 6.15
N GLY A 356 -9.89 -18.60 6.75
CA GLY A 356 -9.84 -19.50 7.90
C GLY A 356 -10.59 -18.93 9.10
N LEU A 357 -11.12 -19.81 9.96
CA LEU A 357 -11.85 -19.43 11.19
C LEU A 357 -11.12 -18.37 12.05
N PRO A 358 -9.78 -18.42 12.20
CA PRO A 358 -9.06 -17.39 12.94
C PRO A 358 -9.08 -16.00 12.33
N ASP A 359 -8.94 -15.91 11.01
CA ASP A 359 -8.91 -14.64 10.29
C ASP A 359 -10.31 -14.03 10.32
N LEU A 360 -11.33 -14.84 10.10
CA LEU A 360 -12.73 -14.45 10.26
C LEU A 360 -13.01 -13.90 11.66
N ALA A 361 -12.58 -14.59 12.72
CA ALA A 361 -12.77 -14.14 14.10
C ALA A 361 -12.04 -12.80 14.38
N PHE A 362 -10.84 -12.61 13.84
CA PHE A 362 -10.10 -11.36 13.92
C PHE A 362 -10.83 -10.21 13.19
N TYR A 363 -11.32 -10.45 11.97
CA TYR A 363 -12.10 -9.48 11.22
C TYR A 363 -13.41 -9.11 11.95
N LEU A 364 -14.16 -10.10 12.43
CA LEU A 364 -15.38 -9.88 13.23
C LEU A 364 -15.10 -9.07 14.50
N PHE A 365 -13.96 -9.30 15.17
CA PHE A 365 -13.54 -8.49 16.31
C PHE A 365 -13.29 -7.02 15.93
N LEU A 366 -12.68 -6.74 14.77
CA LEU A 366 -12.48 -5.36 14.30
C LEU A 366 -13.80 -4.63 14.01
N TYR A 367 -14.82 -5.36 13.57
CA TYR A 367 -16.19 -4.84 13.39
C TYR A 367 -16.96 -4.59 14.68
N LEU A 368 -16.45 -5.06 15.83
CA LEU A 368 -17.06 -4.82 17.14
C LEU A 368 -17.27 -3.32 17.41
N LEU A 369 -16.44 -2.44 16.85
CA LEU A 369 -16.59 -0.98 16.98
C LEU A 369 -17.79 -0.42 16.24
N ILE A 370 -18.08 -0.94 15.05
CA ILE A 370 -19.28 -0.57 14.30
C ILE A 370 -20.50 -1.04 15.06
N ILE A 371 -20.47 -2.28 15.58
CA ILE A 371 -21.53 -2.84 16.43
C ILE A 371 -21.71 -1.99 17.70
N ILE A 372 -20.63 -1.63 18.40
CA ILE A 372 -20.67 -0.76 19.58
C ILE A 372 -21.23 0.62 19.21
N GLY A 373 -20.81 1.21 18.09
CA GLY A 373 -21.31 2.48 17.60
C GLY A 373 -22.83 2.44 17.33
N ILE A 374 -23.31 1.36 16.71
CA ILE A 374 -24.74 1.11 16.48
C ILE A 374 -25.50 0.92 17.80
N LEU A 375 -24.95 0.15 18.74
CA LEU A 375 -25.55 -0.03 20.07
C LEU A 375 -25.63 1.30 20.83
N LEU A 376 -24.58 2.11 20.79
CA LEU A 376 -24.55 3.45 21.39
C LEU A 376 -25.56 4.40 20.74
N LEU A 377 -25.77 4.28 19.42
CA LEU A 377 -26.80 5.02 18.70
C LEU A 377 -28.19 4.66 19.20
N VAL A 378 -28.48 3.37 19.37
CA VAL A 378 -29.77 2.88 19.89
C VAL A 378 -29.99 3.39 21.32
N ILE A 379 -28.98 3.29 22.19
CA ILE A 379 -29.05 3.79 23.57
C ILE A 379 -29.26 5.31 23.58
N GLY A 380 -28.49 6.07 22.80
CA GLY A 380 -28.60 7.53 22.74
C GLY A 380 -29.95 8.01 22.21
N ALA A 381 -30.53 7.31 21.22
CA ALA A 381 -31.86 7.58 20.70
C ALA A 381 -32.96 7.27 21.74
N ALA A 382 -32.81 6.18 22.49
CA ALA A 382 -33.75 5.76 23.53
C ALA A 382 -33.71 6.66 24.77
N GLU A 383 -32.53 7.10 25.21
CA GLU A 383 -32.37 7.89 26.45
C GLU A 383 -32.71 9.37 26.29
N GLN A 384 -32.54 9.96 25.11
CA GLN A 384 -32.54 11.43 24.97
C GLN A 384 -33.69 11.98 24.12
N GLY A 385 -34.37 11.15 23.33
CA GLY A 385 -35.43 11.60 22.42
C GLY A 385 -34.92 12.38 21.20
N ARG A 386 -35.75 12.48 20.14
CA ARG A 386 -35.37 13.03 18.83
C ARG A 386 -34.78 14.47 18.85
N PRO A 387 -35.35 15.47 19.56
CA PRO A 387 -34.86 16.85 19.50
C PRO A 387 -33.45 17.03 20.09
N SER A 388 -33.17 16.34 21.20
CA SER A 388 -31.88 16.42 21.89
C SER A 388 -30.77 15.72 21.09
N PHE A 389 -31.12 14.65 20.34
CA PHE A 389 -30.20 13.91 19.49
C PHE A 389 -29.56 14.83 18.43
N PHE A 390 -30.38 15.62 17.74
CA PHE A 390 -29.89 16.60 16.77
C PHE A 390 -29.20 17.77 17.45
N ALA A 391 -29.75 18.31 18.55
CA ALA A 391 -29.12 19.42 19.27
C ALA A 391 -27.68 19.11 19.68
N ARG A 392 -27.42 17.88 20.15
CA ARG A 392 -26.09 17.38 20.56
C ARG A 392 -25.20 16.93 19.39
N GLY A 393 -25.69 16.91 18.16
CA GLY A 393 -24.85 16.63 16.99
C GLY A 393 -24.47 15.16 16.80
N TYR A 394 -25.16 14.22 17.46
CA TYR A 394 -24.90 12.78 17.32
C TYR A 394 -25.07 12.26 15.88
N TRP A 395 -25.90 12.93 15.07
CA TRP A 395 -26.07 12.63 13.65
C TRP A 395 -24.74 12.67 12.86
N ILE A 396 -23.76 13.47 13.28
CA ILE A 396 -22.43 13.52 12.66
C ILE A 396 -21.70 12.19 12.87
N GLY A 397 -21.89 11.56 14.04
CA GLY A 397 -21.36 10.23 14.31
C GLY A 397 -21.99 9.16 13.43
N ILE A 398 -23.30 9.30 13.10
CA ILE A 398 -23.98 8.44 12.12
C ILE A 398 -23.32 8.57 10.74
N CYS A 399 -23.06 9.80 10.30
CA CYS A 399 -22.40 10.04 9.02
C CYS A 399 -21.04 9.30 8.94
N GLY A 400 -20.26 9.29 10.02
CA GLY A 400 -19.00 8.56 10.09
C GLY A 400 -19.15 7.04 9.95
N ILE A 401 -20.17 6.44 10.57
CA ILE A 401 -20.47 5.00 10.45
C ILE A 401 -21.00 4.68 9.04
N ALA A 402 -21.95 5.48 8.54
CA ALA A 402 -22.55 5.28 7.22
C ALA A 402 -21.54 5.44 6.08
N ALA A 403 -20.55 6.32 6.23
CA ALA A 403 -19.51 6.55 5.21
C ALA A 403 -18.64 5.33 4.91
N VAL A 404 -18.62 4.31 5.79
CA VAL A 404 -17.87 3.07 5.58
C VAL A 404 -18.61 2.08 4.67
N VAL A 405 -19.94 2.20 4.56
CA VAL A 405 -20.77 1.30 3.76
C VAL A 405 -20.43 1.39 2.28
N ASN A 406 -20.29 2.60 1.74
CA ASN A 406 -20.05 2.76 0.30
C ASN A 406 -18.67 2.23 -0.15
N PRO A 407 -17.54 2.54 0.53
CA PRO A 407 -16.26 1.92 0.23
C PRO A 407 -16.28 0.39 0.33
N PHE A 408 -17.00 -0.17 1.30
CA PHE A 408 -17.17 -1.61 1.46
C PHE A 408 -17.88 -2.24 0.24
N LEU A 409 -18.98 -1.63 -0.21
CA LEU A 409 -19.74 -2.11 -1.38
C LEU A 409 -18.97 -1.96 -2.69
N VAL A 410 -18.24 -0.84 -2.85
CA VAL A 410 -17.58 -0.47 -4.10
C VAL A 410 -16.21 -1.12 -4.28
N ASN A 411 -15.42 -1.26 -3.20
CA ASN A 411 -14.08 -1.84 -3.32
C ASN A 411 -14.12 -3.39 -3.36
N GLY A 412 -15.20 -4.02 -2.88
CA GLY A 412 -15.30 -5.48 -2.81
C GLY A 412 -14.37 -6.13 -1.78
N GLU A 413 -13.63 -5.35 -0.99
CA GLU A 413 -12.69 -5.82 0.04
C GLU A 413 -12.82 -4.95 1.31
N ASN A 414 -12.63 -5.57 2.49
CA ASN A 414 -12.65 -4.86 3.76
C ASN A 414 -11.25 -4.39 4.16
N LYS A 415 -11.01 -3.08 4.09
CA LYS A 415 -9.76 -2.47 4.53
C LYS A 415 -9.90 -1.93 5.94
N LEU A 416 -8.99 -2.33 6.82
CA LEU A 416 -8.93 -1.80 8.19
C LEU A 416 -8.84 -0.25 8.21
N VAL A 417 -8.18 0.36 7.23
CA VAL A 417 -8.11 1.83 7.11
C VAL A 417 -9.49 2.48 6.93
N ASP A 418 -10.45 1.78 6.32
CA ASP A 418 -11.79 2.31 6.07
C ASP A 418 -12.64 2.33 7.35
N LEU A 419 -12.19 1.69 8.44
CA LEU A 419 -12.91 1.69 9.73
C LEU A 419 -12.66 2.96 10.57
N VAL A 420 -11.70 3.81 10.19
CA VAL A 420 -11.36 5.03 10.96
C VAL A 420 -12.55 5.99 11.10
N PRO A 421 -13.30 6.34 10.03
CA PRO A 421 -14.49 7.17 10.15
C PRO A 421 -15.55 6.58 11.08
N ALA A 422 -15.75 5.25 11.05
CA ALA A 422 -16.68 4.58 11.96
C ALA A 422 -16.19 4.62 13.42
N ALA A 423 -14.89 4.47 13.66
CA ALA A 423 -14.32 4.58 15.01
C ALA A 423 -14.51 6.00 15.58
N ILE A 424 -14.26 7.04 14.78
CA ILE A 424 -14.56 8.43 15.17
C ILE A 424 -16.07 8.62 15.38
N GLY A 425 -16.90 8.06 14.51
CA GLY A 425 -18.35 8.12 14.61
C GLY A 425 -18.88 7.51 15.92
N ALA A 426 -18.40 6.33 16.30
CA ALA A 426 -18.74 5.67 17.56
C ALA A 426 -18.33 6.52 18.79
N VAL A 427 -17.17 7.17 18.73
CA VAL A 427 -16.71 8.08 19.79
C VAL A 427 -17.63 9.31 19.89
N LEU A 428 -18.00 9.90 18.75
CA LEU A 428 -18.91 11.05 18.70
C LEU A 428 -20.32 10.71 19.22
N LEU A 429 -20.75 9.46 19.13
CA LEU A 429 -22.03 8.98 19.68
C LEU A 429 -22.00 8.72 21.19
N THR A 430 -20.85 8.84 21.86
CA THR A 430 -20.73 8.52 23.30
C THR A 430 -21.23 9.69 24.18
N PRO A 431 -22.33 9.55 24.94
CA PRO A 431 -23.00 10.67 25.63
C PRO A 431 -22.18 11.41 26.70
N GLN A 432 -21.25 10.71 27.37
CA GLN A 432 -20.38 11.28 28.41
C GLN A 432 -19.10 11.94 27.88
N VAL A 433 -18.82 11.76 26.59
CA VAL A 433 -17.60 12.28 25.95
C VAL A 433 -17.86 13.65 25.33
N GLN A 434 -19.10 13.95 24.95
CA GLN A 434 -19.51 15.27 24.50
C GLN A 434 -19.78 16.23 25.68
N ILE A 435 -18.85 17.18 25.88
CA ILE A 435 -18.94 18.40 26.70
C ILE A 435 -19.26 18.18 28.20
N GLY A 436 -18.26 18.50 29.04
CA GLY A 436 -18.29 18.40 30.50
C GLY A 436 -19.33 19.29 31.18
N VAL A 437 -20.54 18.77 31.33
CA VAL A 437 -21.54 19.29 32.25
C VAL A 437 -21.62 18.35 33.45
N GLY A 438 -21.30 18.90 34.63
CA GLY A 438 -21.37 18.22 35.92
C GLY A 438 -22.79 17.94 36.37
N SER A 439 -23.53 17.08 35.67
CA SER A 439 -24.69 16.43 36.26
C SER A 439 -24.24 15.14 36.92
N ALA A 440 -24.28 15.12 38.25
CA ALA A 440 -24.24 13.90 39.04
C ALA A 440 -25.42 13.00 38.62
N GLN A 441 -25.20 12.16 37.61
CA GLN A 441 -26.11 11.07 37.28
C GLN A 441 -25.73 9.88 38.16
N PRO A 442 -26.66 9.32 38.96
CA PRO A 442 -26.40 8.15 39.77
C PRO A 442 -26.12 6.96 38.84
N PHE A 443 -25.12 6.15 39.21
CA PHE A 443 -24.79 4.83 38.65
C PHE A 443 -25.44 4.49 37.28
N SER A 444 -24.83 4.89 36.15
CA SER A 444 -25.43 4.67 34.82
C SER A 444 -24.52 3.89 33.86
N LEU A 445 -25.14 3.04 33.05
CA LEU A 445 -24.60 2.25 31.91
C LEU A 445 -23.55 3.03 31.09
N VAL A 446 -23.74 4.34 30.98
CA VAL A 446 -22.92 5.30 30.24
C VAL A 446 -21.46 5.39 30.75
N GLY A 447 -21.24 5.29 32.07
CA GLY A 447 -19.89 5.30 32.66
C GLY A 447 -19.11 4.02 32.43
N SER A 448 -19.80 2.91 32.16
CA SER A 448 -19.21 1.65 31.70
C SER A 448 -18.89 1.69 30.21
N MET A 449 -19.74 2.36 29.41
CA MET A 449 -19.53 2.53 27.97
C MET A 449 -18.27 3.34 27.64
N ARG A 450 -17.97 4.45 28.33
CA ARG A 450 -16.73 5.20 28.10
C ARG A 450 -15.46 4.36 28.35
N ARG A 451 -15.51 3.49 29.35
CA ARG A 451 -14.41 2.56 29.67
C ARG A 451 -14.28 1.46 28.63
N LEU A 452 -15.41 0.92 28.17
CA LEU A 452 -15.44 -0.03 27.06
C LEU A 452 -14.82 0.60 25.80
N VAL A 453 -15.30 1.78 25.38
CA VAL A 453 -14.76 2.50 24.22
C VAL A 453 -13.26 2.77 24.38
N SER A 454 -12.81 3.27 25.52
CA SER A 454 -11.38 3.52 25.78
C SER A 454 -10.55 2.23 25.73
N GLY A 455 -11.08 1.12 26.25
CA GLY A 455 -10.45 -0.19 26.20
C GLY A 455 -10.33 -0.72 24.76
N VAL A 456 -11.37 -0.57 23.96
CA VAL A 456 -11.33 -0.96 22.54
C VAL A 456 -10.35 -0.08 21.76
N LEU A 457 -10.35 1.25 21.98
CA LEU A 457 -9.39 2.15 21.36
C LEU A 457 -7.94 1.76 21.69
N LEU A 458 -7.65 1.36 22.95
CA LEU A 458 -6.34 0.85 23.32
C LEU A 458 -5.97 -0.38 22.50
N VAL A 459 -6.86 -1.38 22.41
CA VAL A 459 -6.63 -2.57 21.58
C VAL A 459 -6.32 -2.18 20.14
N LEU A 460 -7.07 -1.25 19.55
CA LEU A 460 -6.84 -0.80 18.18
C LEU A 460 -5.49 -0.14 17.95
N VAL A 461 -5.00 0.69 18.89
CA VAL A 461 -3.67 1.30 18.75
C VAL A 461 -2.62 0.21 18.65
N PHE A 462 -2.65 -0.77 19.57
CA PHE A 462 -1.69 -1.86 19.57
C PHE A 462 -1.84 -2.74 18.34
N THR A 463 -3.06 -3.11 17.95
CA THR A 463 -3.32 -3.92 16.75
C THR A 463 -2.82 -3.22 15.49
N GLY A 464 -3.20 -1.96 15.26
CA GLY A 464 -2.78 -1.20 14.08
C GLY A 464 -1.26 -1.02 14.01
N THR A 465 -0.62 -0.75 15.16
CA THR A 465 0.85 -0.65 15.25
C THR A 465 1.51 -2.00 14.99
N GLY A 466 0.99 -3.08 15.58
CA GLY A 466 1.47 -4.44 15.35
C GLY A 466 1.40 -4.83 13.88
N LEU A 467 0.25 -4.63 13.24
CA LEU A 467 0.06 -4.88 11.80
C LEU A 467 1.01 -4.04 10.92
N ALA A 468 1.22 -2.77 11.27
CA ALA A 468 2.15 -1.89 10.56
C ALA A 468 3.60 -2.41 10.64
N MET A 469 4.06 -2.75 11.85
CA MET A 469 5.41 -3.25 12.09
C MET A 469 5.64 -4.62 11.46
N ALA A 470 4.61 -5.45 11.43
CA ALA A 470 4.62 -6.74 10.77
C ALA A 470 4.53 -6.60 9.23
N ARG A 471 4.36 -5.38 8.70
CA ARG A 471 4.21 -5.06 7.27
C ARG A 471 3.12 -5.92 6.60
N ASP A 472 2.04 -6.18 7.33
CA ASP A 472 0.98 -7.11 6.92
C ASP A 472 0.32 -6.72 5.58
N ARG A 473 0.06 -5.42 5.37
CA ARG A 473 -0.46 -4.93 4.09
C ARG A 473 0.47 -5.20 2.91
N VAL A 474 1.79 -5.09 3.12
CA VAL A 474 2.77 -5.36 2.06
C VAL A 474 2.89 -6.85 1.79
N ARG A 475 2.83 -7.67 2.85
CA ARG A 475 2.82 -9.13 2.75
C ARG A 475 1.65 -9.63 1.90
N MET A 476 0.46 -9.05 2.03
CA MET A 476 -0.73 -9.47 1.26
C MET A 476 -0.56 -9.38 -0.25
N ILE A 477 0.41 -8.62 -0.75
CA ILE A 477 0.70 -8.50 -2.18
C ILE A 477 1.34 -9.79 -2.74
N GLY A 478 1.97 -10.59 -1.89
CA GLY A 478 2.53 -11.90 -2.25
C GLY A 478 3.98 -12.05 -1.77
N TYR A 479 4.26 -13.20 -1.17
CA TYR A 479 5.63 -13.61 -0.86
C TYR A 479 6.42 -13.83 -2.15
N GLY A 480 7.68 -13.42 -2.20
CA GLY A 480 8.55 -13.63 -3.37
C GLY A 480 8.36 -12.63 -4.51
N ALA A 481 7.28 -11.84 -4.52
CA ALA A 481 7.12 -10.70 -5.44
C ALA A 481 8.14 -9.60 -5.09
N PHE A 482 7.90 -8.85 -4.00
CA PHE A 482 8.90 -7.97 -3.39
C PHE A 482 8.93 -8.07 -1.85
N PHE A 483 7.97 -8.80 -1.26
CA PHE A 483 7.93 -9.03 0.17
C PHE A 483 8.69 -10.31 0.54
N GLU A 484 9.68 -10.17 1.43
CA GLU A 484 10.41 -11.29 2.02
C GLU A 484 10.72 -10.99 3.49
N TYR A 485 10.67 -12.01 4.36
CA TYR A 485 10.97 -11.84 5.79
C TYR A 485 12.44 -11.49 6.03
N GLU A 486 13.34 -12.09 5.26
CA GLU A 486 14.76 -11.80 5.33
C GLU A 486 15.08 -10.54 4.52
N THR A 487 15.21 -9.42 5.22
CA THR A 487 15.68 -8.17 4.61
C THR A 487 17.20 -8.19 4.45
N ARG A 488 17.68 -7.76 3.29
CA ARG A 488 19.10 -7.42 3.11
C ARG A 488 19.40 -6.05 3.76
N PRO A 489 20.69 -5.67 3.90
CA PRO A 489 21.07 -4.30 4.31
C PRO A 489 20.36 -3.23 3.47
N ALA A 490 20.43 -1.96 3.87
CA ALA A 490 19.83 -0.86 3.11
C ALA A 490 20.37 -0.78 1.67
N VAL A 491 19.51 -0.50 0.68
CA VAL A 491 19.94 -0.21 -0.70
C VAL A 491 20.89 1.00 -0.67
N PRO A 492 22.11 0.89 -1.24
CA PRO A 492 23.16 1.90 -1.04
C PRO A 492 22.93 3.20 -1.81
N ASP A 493 22.25 3.13 -2.96
CA ASP A 493 22.17 4.20 -3.94
C ASP A 493 20.85 4.18 -4.75
N GLY A 494 20.71 5.13 -5.67
CA GLY A 494 19.53 5.27 -6.54
C GLY A 494 18.25 5.71 -5.81
N PHE A 495 17.12 5.58 -6.50
CA PHE A 495 15.82 6.03 -6.00
C PHE A 495 15.38 5.37 -4.69
N PHE A 496 15.76 4.10 -4.48
CA PHE A 496 15.44 3.35 -3.27
C PHE A 496 16.52 3.42 -2.19
N LYS A 497 17.49 4.34 -2.27
CA LYS A 497 18.54 4.52 -1.26
C LYS A 497 17.97 4.53 0.17
N GLY A 498 18.53 3.68 1.03
CA GLY A 498 18.10 3.53 2.43
C GLY A 498 16.98 2.51 2.66
N LEU A 499 16.30 2.04 1.62
CA LEU A 499 15.24 1.03 1.73
C LEU A 499 15.84 -0.32 2.12
N HIS A 500 15.27 -0.97 3.14
CA HIS A 500 15.57 -2.37 3.45
C HIS A 500 14.52 -3.24 2.75
N ALA A 501 14.96 -4.14 1.88
CA ALA A 501 14.07 -5.00 1.11
C ALA A 501 14.68 -6.39 0.96
N GLY A 502 13.85 -7.33 0.53
CA GLY A 502 14.25 -8.69 0.23
C GLY A 502 15.23 -8.81 -0.96
N ALA A 503 15.71 -10.03 -1.19
CA ALA A 503 16.48 -10.42 -2.34
C ALA A 503 15.75 -10.15 -3.67
N ALA A 504 14.42 -10.35 -3.75
CA ALA A 504 13.66 -10.20 -4.98
C ALA A 504 13.73 -8.77 -5.56
N LEU A 505 13.46 -7.75 -4.75
CA LEU A 505 13.58 -6.35 -5.19
C LEU A 505 15.03 -5.98 -5.53
N ARG A 506 15.99 -6.46 -4.73
CA ARG A 506 17.43 -6.23 -4.94
C ARG A 506 17.89 -6.78 -6.29
N GLU A 507 17.57 -8.04 -6.55
CA GLU A 507 17.90 -8.73 -7.79
C GLU A 507 17.22 -8.05 -8.99
N THR A 508 15.95 -7.63 -8.84
CA THR A 508 15.24 -6.86 -9.86
C THR A 508 15.96 -5.55 -10.19
N LEU A 509 16.37 -4.78 -9.17
CA LEU A 509 17.11 -3.52 -9.37
C LEU A 509 18.47 -3.75 -10.03
N ASP A 510 19.19 -4.80 -9.65
CA ASP A 510 20.52 -5.12 -10.18
C ASP A 510 20.44 -5.63 -11.62
N GLN A 511 19.48 -6.50 -11.94
CA GLN A 511 19.21 -6.95 -13.30
C GLN A 511 18.78 -5.80 -14.21
N MET A 512 17.91 -4.92 -13.71
CA MET A 512 17.46 -3.74 -14.44
C MET A 512 18.61 -2.77 -14.71
N ARG A 513 19.49 -2.52 -13.71
CA ARG A 513 20.70 -1.70 -13.90
C ARG A 513 21.61 -2.27 -14.99
N CYS A 514 21.89 -3.58 -14.93
CA CYS A 514 22.73 -4.25 -15.91
C CYS A 514 22.15 -4.18 -17.32
N LEU A 515 20.85 -4.45 -17.45
CA LEU A 515 20.13 -4.39 -18.73
C LEU A 515 20.15 -2.97 -19.31
N LEU A 516 19.75 -1.96 -18.53
CA LEU A 516 19.66 -0.57 -19.01
C LEU A 516 21.04 0.05 -19.32
N ALA A 517 22.11 -0.42 -18.66
CA ALA A 517 23.47 0.01 -18.98
C ALA A 517 23.92 -0.48 -20.37
N LYS A 518 23.41 -1.63 -20.83
CA LYS A 518 23.75 -2.20 -22.15
C LYS A 518 22.94 -1.57 -23.29
N THR A 519 21.76 -1.05 -22.99
CA THR A 519 20.79 -0.65 -24.02
C THR A 519 20.83 0.83 -24.38
N GLY A 520 21.61 1.64 -23.64
CA GLY A 520 21.83 3.06 -23.92
C GLY A 520 20.53 3.87 -24.00
N ASP A 521 20.33 4.55 -25.13
CA ASP A 521 19.18 5.44 -25.40
C ASP A 521 17.93 4.71 -25.91
N ALA A 522 17.91 3.38 -25.89
CA ALA A 522 16.73 2.60 -26.28
C ALA A 522 15.46 3.08 -25.55
N THR A 523 14.36 3.15 -26.28
CA THR A 523 13.04 3.43 -25.71
C THR A 523 12.56 2.19 -24.95
N VAL A 524 12.18 2.38 -23.69
CA VAL A 524 11.83 1.26 -22.80
C VAL A 524 10.41 1.42 -22.31
N PHE A 525 9.64 0.35 -22.42
CA PHE A 525 8.37 0.19 -21.73
C PHE A 525 8.59 -0.72 -20.51
N PHE A 526 8.42 -0.16 -19.32
CA PHE A 526 8.25 -0.96 -18.12
C PHE A 526 6.79 -1.40 -18.03
N GLY A 527 6.62 -2.71 -18.05
CA GLY A 527 5.33 -3.36 -17.91
C GLY A 527 4.77 -3.23 -16.50
N PRO A 528 3.61 -3.87 -16.27
CA PRO A 528 2.91 -3.70 -15.03
C PRO A 528 3.71 -4.18 -13.81
N ARG A 529 3.45 -3.57 -12.64
CA ARG A 529 4.20 -3.73 -11.37
C ARG A 529 5.62 -3.16 -11.38
N LEU A 530 6.10 -2.67 -12.52
CA LEU A 530 7.41 -2.04 -12.69
C LEU A 530 7.30 -0.55 -13.01
N GLU A 531 6.14 0.08 -12.81
CA GLU A 531 5.92 1.50 -13.14
C GLU A 531 6.84 2.44 -12.34
N TRP A 532 7.23 2.03 -11.12
CA TRP A 532 8.24 2.73 -10.33
C TRP A 532 9.60 2.84 -11.04
N ALA A 533 9.89 1.97 -12.02
CA ALA A 533 11.17 1.93 -12.72
C ALA A 533 11.37 3.16 -13.61
N TYR A 534 10.31 3.80 -14.10
CA TYR A 534 10.44 5.09 -14.82
C TYR A 534 11.16 6.13 -13.94
N ALA A 535 10.74 6.27 -12.69
CA ALA A 535 11.39 7.16 -11.74
C ALA A 535 12.76 6.65 -11.29
N ALA A 536 12.86 5.34 -11.00
CA ALA A 536 14.09 4.77 -10.44
C ALA A 536 15.29 4.82 -11.40
N PHE A 537 15.02 4.76 -12.70
CA PHE A 537 16.01 4.78 -13.77
C PHE A 537 15.94 6.02 -14.66
N GLN A 538 15.19 7.04 -14.23
CA GLN A 538 15.05 8.33 -14.92
C GLN A 538 14.63 8.21 -16.39
N LYS A 539 13.75 7.25 -16.70
CA LYS A 539 13.18 7.08 -18.04
C LYS A 539 11.85 7.85 -18.15
N PRO A 540 11.49 8.33 -19.35
CA PRO A 540 10.23 9.06 -19.56
C PRO A 540 9.01 8.16 -19.37
N SER A 541 8.04 8.59 -18.55
CA SER A 541 6.78 7.85 -18.44
C SER A 541 5.95 7.99 -19.72
N PRO A 542 5.25 6.94 -20.18
CA PRO A 542 4.50 6.98 -21.44
C PRO A 542 3.34 8.00 -21.45
N LEU A 543 3.33 8.93 -22.40
CA LEU A 543 2.17 9.82 -22.67
C LEU A 543 0.94 9.02 -23.17
N ASN A 544 -0.27 9.48 -22.90
CA ASN A 544 -1.55 8.89 -23.34
C ASN A 544 -1.70 7.40 -22.99
N GLN A 545 -1.09 6.97 -21.88
CA GLN A 545 -1.11 5.59 -21.41
C GLN A 545 -1.46 5.58 -19.93
N PRO A 546 -2.21 4.58 -19.44
CA PRO A 546 -2.64 4.54 -18.06
C PRO A 546 -1.47 4.38 -17.10
N ILE A 547 -1.63 4.92 -15.88
CA ILE A 547 -0.68 4.79 -14.78
C ILE A 547 -0.62 3.37 -14.20
N CYS A 548 -1.65 2.58 -14.45
CA CYS A 548 -1.78 1.18 -14.10
C CYS A 548 -2.77 0.53 -15.07
N TRP A 549 -2.42 -0.65 -15.59
CA TRP A 549 -3.17 -1.34 -16.65
C TRP A 549 -4.39 -2.12 -16.13
N ASP A 550 -5.30 -1.46 -15.42
CA ASP A 550 -6.46 -2.12 -14.79
C ASP A 550 -7.78 -1.59 -15.38
N PRO A 551 -8.29 -2.19 -16.49
CA PRO A 551 -9.53 -1.78 -17.14
C PRO A 551 -10.71 -1.79 -16.18
N GLY A 552 -11.55 -0.76 -16.27
CA GLY A 552 -12.72 -0.58 -15.40
C GLY A 552 -12.41 0.10 -14.07
N LEU A 553 -11.20 -0.05 -13.53
CA LEU A 553 -10.78 0.61 -12.28
C LEU A 553 -9.92 1.87 -12.54
N MET A 554 -8.90 1.75 -13.39
CA MET A 554 -7.93 2.82 -13.67
C MET A 554 -8.27 3.64 -14.91
N PHE A 555 -9.11 3.10 -15.79
CA PHE A 555 -9.68 3.74 -16.97
C PHE A 555 -10.93 2.96 -17.42
N ALA A 556 -11.75 3.50 -18.32
CA ALA A 556 -12.97 2.80 -18.76
C ALA A 556 -12.62 1.54 -19.58
N GLU A 557 -13.32 0.43 -19.33
CA GLU A 557 -13.04 -0.85 -20.00
C GLU A 557 -13.10 -0.74 -21.54
N ALA A 558 -14.03 0.07 -22.08
CA ALA A 558 -14.15 0.37 -23.50
C ALA A 558 -12.91 1.07 -24.11
N GLN A 559 -12.03 1.64 -23.29
CA GLN A 559 -10.80 2.31 -23.74
C GLN A 559 -9.59 1.37 -23.78
N SER A 560 -9.73 0.10 -23.37
CA SER A 560 -8.62 -0.87 -23.38
C SER A 560 -8.00 -1.05 -24.76
N GLY A 561 -8.82 -1.31 -25.79
CA GLY A 561 -8.36 -1.46 -27.17
C GLY A 561 -7.59 -0.24 -27.69
N PRO A 562 -8.14 0.98 -27.59
CA PRO A 562 -7.42 2.20 -27.95
C PRO A 562 -6.06 2.38 -27.24
N TYR A 563 -5.94 2.04 -25.95
CA TYR A 563 -4.65 2.14 -25.24
C TYR A 563 -3.66 1.08 -25.69
N CYS A 564 -4.12 -0.16 -25.90
CA CYS A 564 -3.30 -1.23 -26.49
C CYS A 564 -2.78 -0.83 -27.87
N GLU A 565 -3.64 -0.29 -28.74
CA GLU A 565 -3.24 0.16 -30.07
C GLU A 565 -2.26 1.34 -30.01
N SER A 566 -2.48 2.31 -29.12
CA SER A 566 -1.51 3.39 -28.88
C SER A 566 -0.16 2.85 -28.39
N LEU A 567 -0.16 1.82 -27.55
CA LEU A 567 1.07 1.20 -27.05
C LEU A 567 1.83 0.50 -28.20
N ARG A 568 1.10 -0.21 -29.06
CA ARG A 568 1.64 -0.84 -30.27
C ARG A 568 2.28 0.18 -31.21
N GLN A 569 1.60 1.30 -31.46
CA GLN A 569 2.08 2.37 -32.35
C GLN A 569 3.36 3.07 -31.85
N LYS A 570 3.57 3.13 -30.54
CA LYS A 570 4.80 3.71 -29.97
C LYS A 570 6.05 2.89 -30.24
N ARG A 571 5.91 1.59 -30.51
CA ARG A 571 6.99 0.67 -30.93
C ARG A 571 8.26 0.80 -30.07
N TYR A 572 8.15 0.62 -28.76
CA TYR A 572 9.30 0.63 -27.85
C TYR A 572 10.38 -0.34 -28.31
N ASP A 573 11.65 0.03 -28.18
CA ASP A 573 12.77 -0.85 -28.52
C ASP A 573 12.86 -2.03 -27.56
N ILE A 574 12.49 -1.81 -26.29
CA ILE A 574 12.57 -2.80 -25.23
C ILE A 574 11.30 -2.77 -24.39
N VAL A 575 10.75 -3.94 -24.12
CA VAL A 575 9.69 -4.19 -23.15
C VAL A 575 10.27 -4.98 -22.00
N ILE A 576 10.01 -4.54 -20.77
CA ILE A 576 10.47 -5.23 -19.57
C ILE A 576 9.28 -5.56 -18.69
N LEU A 577 9.02 -6.84 -18.50
CA LEU A 577 7.93 -7.36 -17.69
C LEU A 577 8.48 -8.04 -16.44
N SER A 578 7.69 -8.07 -15.37
CA SER A 578 8.02 -8.86 -14.18
C SER A 578 7.84 -10.35 -14.49
N ARG A 579 8.81 -11.18 -14.08
CA ARG A 579 8.74 -12.64 -14.20
C ARG A 579 8.05 -13.25 -12.98
N ASN A 580 7.18 -14.24 -13.18
CA ASN A 580 6.55 -15.00 -12.09
C ASN A 580 7.32 -16.31 -11.87
N GLU A 581 7.32 -16.86 -10.65
CA GLU A 581 7.92 -18.17 -10.34
C GLU A 581 7.30 -19.31 -11.16
N PHE A 582 6.06 -19.13 -11.66
CA PHE A 582 5.30 -20.13 -12.42
C PHE A 582 5.26 -19.90 -13.94
N GLY A 583 5.93 -18.88 -14.50
CA GLY A 583 5.84 -18.62 -15.94
C GLY A 583 6.59 -17.39 -16.46
N PRO A 584 6.66 -17.23 -17.80
CA PRO A 584 7.54 -16.26 -18.45
C PRO A 584 7.11 -14.81 -18.30
N ALA A 585 5.92 -14.46 -17.78
CA ALA A 585 5.60 -13.09 -17.36
C ALA A 585 4.41 -13.12 -16.39
N ASP A 586 4.41 -12.25 -15.37
CA ASP A 586 3.26 -12.05 -14.49
C ASP A 586 2.19 -11.19 -15.20
N LEU A 587 1.51 -11.81 -16.17
CA LEU A 587 0.38 -11.24 -16.91
C LEU A 587 -0.96 -11.70 -16.32
N SER A 588 -0.95 -12.37 -15.16
CA SER A 588 -2.10 -13.06 -14.55
C SER A 588 -3.28 -12.15 -14.22
N TYR A 589 -3.09 -10.84 -14.25
CA TYR A 589 -4.09 -9.82 -13.92
C TYR A 589 -4.62 -9.04 -15.14
N TYR A 590 -4.15 -9.35 -16.36
CA TYR A 590 -4.40 -8.51 -17.53
C TYR A 590 -5.16 -9.26 -18.63
N SER A 591 -5.82 -8.48 -19.49
CA SER A 591 -6.61 -9.02 -20.59
C SER A 591 -5.73 -9.82 -21.56
N ALA A 592 -6.33 -10.82 -22.19
CA ALA A 592 -5.66 -11.57 -23.26
C ALA A 592 -5.16 -10.64 -24.38
N GLU A 593 -5.89 -9.55 -24.65
CA GLU A 593 -5.50 -8.52 -25.62
C GLU A 593 -4.18 -7.84 -25.26
N PHE A 594 -4.02 -7.40 -24.00
CA PHE A 594 -2.78 -6.78 -23.54
C PHE A 594 -1.61 -7.77 -23.59
N ALA A 595 -1.84 -9.03 -23.20
CA ALA A 595 -0.82 -10.07 -23.27
C ALA A 595 -0.39 -10.39 -24.72
N GLN A 596 -1.31 -10.37 -25.68
CA GLN A 596 -1.03 -10.64 -27.10
C GLN A 596 -0.20 -9.54 -27.79
N LEU A 597 -0.27 -8.30 -27.31
CA LEU A 597 0.54 -7.20 -27.84
C LEU A 597 2.04 -7.50 -27.75
N PHE A 598 2.42 -8.20 -26.70
CA PHE A 598 3.79 -8.51 -26.38
C PHE A 598 4.31 -9.72 -27.14
N THR A 599 3.49 -10.74 -27.36
CA THR A 599 3.90 -11.99 -28.02
C THR A 599 4.01 -11.89 -29.54
N SER A 600 3.46 -10.84 -30.15
CA SER A 600 3.46 -10.64 -31.60
C SER A 600 4.64 -9.79 -32.10
N ASP A 601 5.06 -8.79 -31.32
CA ASP A 601 6.00 -7.75 -31.78
C ASP A 601 7.38 -7.80 -31.09
N TYR A 602 7.57 -8.66 -30.08
CA TYR A 602 8.79 -8.70 -29.27
C TYR A 602 9.36 -10.12 -29.16
N ILE A 603 10.68 -10.22 -29.25
CA ILE A 603 11.44 -11.45 -29.05
C ILE A 603 11.93 -11.46 -27.60
N TYR A 604 11.58 -12.51 -26.85
CA TYR A 604 11.86 -12.59 -25.42
C TYR A 604 13.16 -13.34 -25.09
N GLU A 605 13.97 -12.72 -24.23
CA GLU A 605 15.15 -13.34 -23.64
C GLU A 605 14.81 -14.01 -22.30
N GLY A 606 15.24 -15.26 -22.13
CA GLY A 606 14.98 -16.06 -20.92
C GLY A 606 16.02 -15.97 -19.80
N HIS A 607 17.05 -15.11 -19.96
CA HIS A 607 18.26 -15.14 -19.12
C HIS A 607 18.10 -14.50 -17.73
N TYR A 608 17.12 -13.63 -17.54
CA TYR A 608 16.91 -12.93 -16.26
C TYR A 608 15.99 -13.72 -15.33
N SER A 609 16.38 -13.89 -14.07
CA SER A 609 15.59 -14.65 -13.09
C SER A 609 14.33 -13.90 -12.61
N ARG A 610 14.32 -12.56 -12.66
CA ARG A 610 13.20 -11.72 -12.19
C ARG A 610 12.52 -10.90 -13.28
N LEU A 611 13.17 -10.77 -14.43
CA LEU A 611 12.69 -9.96 -15.54
C LEU A 611 12.42 -10.84 -16.75
N THR A 612 11.48 -10.37 -17.55
CA THR A 612 11.22 -10.87 -18.89
C THR A 612 11.42 -9.72 -19.84
N VAL A 613 12.43 -9.85 -20.68
CA VAL A 613 12.90 -8.77 -21.54
C VAL A 613 12.53 -9.12 -22.97
N GLY A 614 11.62 -8.34 -23.54
CA GLY A 614 11.30 -8.36 -24.95
C GLY A 614 12.12 -7.30 -25.67
N VAL A 615 12.99 -7.72 -26.58
CA VAL A 615 13.61 -6.79 -27.54
C VAL A 615 12.71 -6.73 -28.76
N ARG A 616 12.45 -5.52 -29.26
CA ARG A 616 11.61 -5.33 -30.43
C ARG A 616 12.22 -6.11 -31.60
N GLY A 617 11.53 -7.16 -31.99
CA GLY A 617 11.84 -7.95 -33.16
C GLY A 617 11.01 -7.46 -34.34
N ILE A 618 11.32 -7.96 -35.53
CA ILE A 618 10.44 -7.77 -36.67
C ILE A 618 9.34 -8.82 -36.54
N PRO A 619 8.06 -8.43 -36.51
CA PRO A 619 6.97 -9.38 -36.30
C PRO A 619 7.05 -10.49 -37.34
N THR A 620 6.86 -11.74 -36.92
CA THR A 620 6.65 -12.86 -37.86
C THR A 620 5.45 -12.62 -38.78
N THR A 621 4.54 -11.71 -38.40
CA THR A 621 3.47 -11.16 -39.24
C THR A 621 3.95 -10.25 -40.38
N VAL A 622 5.08 -9.54 -40.25
CA VAL A 622 5.71 -8.81 -41.38
C VAL A 622 6.38 -9.80 -42.33
N LEU A 623 6.91 -10.91 -41.81
CA LEU A 623 7.42 -12.01 -42.62
C LEU A 623 6.30 -12.68 -43.45
N ARG A 624 5.07 -12.72 -42.91
CA ARG A 624 3.85 -13.19 -43.62
C ARG A 624 3.31 -12.23 -44.70
N GLN A 625 3.72 -10.95 -44.69
CA GLN A 625 3.25 -9.93 -45.65
C GLN A 625 4.19 -9.73 -46.86
N GLY A 626 5.14 -10.66 -47.09
CA GLY A 626 5.90 -10.72 -48.34
C GLY A 626 7.04 -9.70 -48.47
N ASN A 627 7.47 -9.05 -47.38
CA ASN A 627 8.61 -8.12 -47.40
C ASN A 627 9.80 -8.60 -46.55
N VAL A 628 10.24 -9.82 -46.82
CA VAL A 628 11.39 -10.45 -46.14
C VAL A 628 12.70 -9.69 -46.34
N THR A 629 12.87 -8.98 -47.46
CA THR A 629 14.06 -8.17 -47.76
C THR A 629 14.22 -7.00 -46.78
N ASN A 630 13.13 -6.30 -46.46
CA ASN A 630 13.17 -5.25 -45.44
C ASN A 630 13.43 -5.81 -44.04
N ALA A 631 12.94 -7.02 -43.75
CA ALA A 631 13.18 -7.67 -42.47
C ALA A 631 14.67 -7.99 -42.27
N ILE A 632 15.31 -8.57 -43.29
CA ILE A 632 16.74 -8.85 -43.29
C ILE A 632 17.56 -7.56 -43.12
N ALA A 633 17.23 -6.50 -43.86
CA ALA A 633 17.94 -5.22 -43.77
C ALA A 633 17.87 -4.61 -42.35
N GLU A 634 16.72 -4.72 -41.68
CA GLU A 634 16.55 -4.21 -40.33
C GLU A 634 17.22 -5.10 -39.27
N PHE A 635 17.22 -6.44 -39.44
CA PHE A 635 18.03 -7.32 -38.57
C PHE A 635 19.53 -7.00 -38.68
N HIS A 636 20.04 -6.73 -39.88
CA HIS A 636 21.41 -6.25 -40.03
C HIS A 636 21.66 -4.92 -39.33
N ARG A 637 20.69 -3.99 -39.35
CA ARG A 637 20.80 -2.72 -38.59
C ARG A 637 20.82 -2.94 -37.08
N MET A 638 20.01 -3.87 -36.57
CA MET A 638 20.03 -4.23 -35.15
C MET A 638 21.39 -4.81 -34.76
N LEU A 639 21.92 -5.75 -35.55
CA LEU A 639 23.23 -6.36 -35.32
C LEU A 639 24.41 -5.40 -35.52
N THR A 640 24.22 -4.32 -36.28
CA THR A 640 25.22 -3.23 -36.38
C THR A 640 25.30 -2.44 -35.07
N LYS A 641 24.17 -2.29 -34.35
CA LYS A 641 24.11 -1.58 -33.06
C LYS A 641 24.55 -2.46 -31.89
N ASP A 642 24.12 -3.72 -31.89
CA ASP A 642 24.51 -4.72 -30.90
C ASP A 642 24.80 -6.05 -31.61
N PRO A 643 26.10 -6.35 -31.86
CA PRO A 643 26.51 -7.55 -32.57
C PRO A 643 26.20 -8.87 -31.86
N ASP A 644 25.93 -8.84 -30.56
CA ASP A 644 25.77 -10.02 -29.71
C ASP A 644 24.32 -10.24 -29.25
N LEU A 645 23.35 -9.73 -30.01
CA LEU A 645 21.93 -10.05 -29.83
C LEU A 645 21.63 -11.47 -30.31
N ALA A 646 21.87 -12.46 -29.44
CA ALA A 646 21.66 -13.89 -29.74
C ALA A 646 20.28 -14.23 -30.36
N PRO A 647 19.14 -13.64 -29.93
CA PRO A 647 17.86 -13.90 -30.57
C PRO A 647 17.79 -13.37 -32.01
N VAL A 648 18.32 -12.17 -32.28
CA VAL A 648 18.35 -11.56 -33.62
C VAL A 648 19.26 -12.36 -34.56
N LEU A 649 20.42 -12.80 -34.06
CA LEU A 649 21.32 -13.71 -34.77
C LEU A 649 20.60 -15.02 -35.15
N SER A 650 19.87 -15.62 -34.21
CA SER A 650 19.09 -16.84 -34.46
C SER A 650 17.94 -16.61 -35.46
N ASP A 651 17.19 -15.53 -35.34
CA ASP A 651 16.03 -15.29 -36.22
C ASP A 651 16.47 -14.96 -37.66
N LEU A 652 17.55 -14.18 -37.83
CA LEU A 652 18.15 -13.94 -39.14
C LEU A 652 18.72 -15.24 -39.73
N ALA A 653 19.39 -16.07 -38.92
CA ALA A 653 19.87 -17.37 -39.36
C ALA A 653 18.73 -18.30 -39.80
N TRP A 654 17.61 -18.30 -39.07
CA TRP A 654 16.43 -19.10 -39.41
C TRP A 654 15.87 -18.72 -40.78
N ILE A 655 15.76 -17.42 -41.07
CA ILE A 655 15.33 -16.91 -42.38
C ILE A 655 16.30 -17.36 -43.47
N ARG A 656 17.60 -17.11 -43.27
CA ARG A 656 18.64 -17.47 -44.24
C ARG A 656 18.75 -18.98 -44.47
N ALA A 657 18.33 -19.82 -43.53
CA ALA A 657 18.36 -21.27 -43.66
C ALA A 657 17.07 -21.86 -44.28
N THR A 658 15.90 -21.33 -43.94
CA THR A 658 14.63 -22.08 -44.12
C THR A 658 13.62 -21.42 -45.05
N HIS A 659 13.90 -20.23 -45.57
CA HIS A 659 12.98 -19.49 -46.45
C HIS A 659 12.64 -20.28 -47.74
N PRO A 660 11.40 -20.27 -48.27
CA PRO A 660 11.01 -21.07 -49.44
C PRO A 660 11.63 -20.54 -50.75
N GLN A 661 11.81 -19.23 -50.86
CA GLN A 661 12.50 -18.59 -52.00
C GLN A 661 14.01 -18.75 -51.88
N ALA A 662 14.66 -19.23 -52.95
CA ALA A 662 16.09 -19.52 -52.97
C ALA A 662 16.95 -18.25 -52.84
N GLU A 663 16.45 -17.14 -53.35
CA GLU A 663 17.11 -15.83 -53.40
C GLU A 663 17.31 -15.21 -52.01
N VAL A 664 16.53 -15.67 -51.03
CA VAL A 664 16.58 -15.20 -49.64
C VAL A 664 17.51 -16.08 -48.80
N ARG A 665 17.69 -17.34 -49.21
CA ARG A 665 18.51 -18.31 -48.48
C ARG A 665 20.00 -18.05 -48.67
N ASN A 666 20.77 -18.32 -47.62
CA ASN A 666 22.22 -18.24 -47.59
C ASN A 666 22.75 -19.14 -46.46
N GLY A 667 23.06 -20.40 -46.75
CA GLY A 667 23.51 -21.39 -45.77
C GLY A 667 24.76 -20.95 -45.00
N ALA A 668 25.77 -20.44 -45.72
CA ALA A 668 27.03 -19.97 -45.12
C ALA A 668 26.83 -18.80 -44.14
N GLU A 669 25.94 -17.86 -44.46
CA GLU A 669 25.58 -16.77 -43.55
C GLU A 669 24.76 -17.28 -42.36
N ALA A 670 23.80 -18.17 -42.62
CA ALA A 670 22.96 -18.77 -41.57
C ALA A 670 23.79 -19.51 -40.52
N VAL A 671 24.79 -20.27 -40.95
CA VAL A 671 25.69 -21.01 -40.05
C VAL A 671 26.47 -20.05 -39.15
N LYS A 672 27.09 -19.00 -39.71
CA LYS A 672 27.86 -18.02 -38.93
C LYS A 672 27.02 -17.35 -37.84
N LEU A 673 25.81 -16.93 -38.21
CA LEU A 673 24.87 -16.27 -37.29
C LEU A 673 24.37 -17.23 -36.21
N ALA A 674 23.97 -18.45 -36.58
CA ALA A 674 23.46 -19.45 -35.64
C ALA A 674 24.55 -19.95 -34.68
N GLU A 675 25.79 -20.16 -35.15
CA GLU A 675 26.92 -20.54 -34.30
C GLU A 675 27.19 -19.46 -33.26
N ARG A 676 27.21 -18.18 -33.66
CA ARG A 676 27.39 -17.06 -32.71
C ARG A 676 26.27 -17.02 -31.67
N ALA A 677 25.01 -17.17 -32.09
CA ALA A 677 23.86 -17.22 -31.18
C ALA A 677 23.98 -18.37 -30.15
N CYS A 678 24.39 -19.56 -30.61
CA CYS A 678 24.63 -20.70 -29.72
C CYS A 678 25.81 -20.46 -28.77
N GLN A 679 26.93 -19.90 -29.23
CA GLN A 679 28.08 -19.58 -28.39
C GLN A 679 27.73 -18.61 -27.26
N LEU A 680 26.95 -17.56 -27.55
CA LEU A 680 26.50 -16.58 -26.56
C LEU A 680 25.64 -17.17 -25.43
N THR A 681 25.09 -18.37 -25.65
CA THR A 681 24.28 -19.10 -24.65
C THR A 681 24.99 -20.34 -24.10
N ASP A 682 26.30 -20.50 -24.34
CA ASP A 682 27.06 -21.72 -24.05
C ASP A 682 26.39 -23.00 -24.61
N TYR A 683 25.69 -22.89 -25.74
CA TYR A 683 24.90 -23.96 -26.34
C TYR A 683 23.82 -24.54 -25.39
N LYS A 684 23.26 -23.72 -24.48
CA LYS A 684 22.22 -24.10 -23.49
C LYS A 684 20.82 -23.64 -23.86
N ASN A 685 20.59 -23.18 -25.10
CA ASN A 685 19.29 -22.79 -25.59
C ASN A 685 18.82 -23.74 -26.71
N ALA A 686 17.76 -24.52 -26.44
CA ALA A 686 17.23 -25.52 -27.36
C ALA A 686 16.68 -24.90 -28.66
N ALA A 687 16.15 -23.68 -28.61
CA ALA A 687 15.64 -23.00 -29.81
C ALA A 687 16.79 -22.64 -30.75
N PHE A 688 17.89 -22.08 -30.22
CA PHE A 688 19.06 -21.70 -31.02
C PHE A 688 19.78 -22.91 -31.61
N LEU A 689 19.85 -24.02 -30.85
CA LEU A 689 20.34 -25.29 -31.37
C LEU A 689 19.47 -25.81 -32.53
N GLY A 690 18.15 -25.68 -32.42
CA GLY A 690 17.23 -26.03 -33.50
C GLY A 690 17.45 -25.19 -34.77
N THR A 691 17.77 -23.90 -34.62
CA THR A 691 18.16 -23.01 -35.72
C THR A 691 19.50 -23.41 -36.33
N LEU A 692 20.51 -23.68 -35.51
CA LEU A 692 21.82 -24.13 -35.97
C LEU A 692 21.73 -25.43 -36.76
N GLY A 693 20.90 -26.38 -36.31
CA GLY A 693 20.63 -27.61 -37.06
C GLY A 693 20.04 -27.33 -38.44
N ALA A 694 19.09 -26.40 -38.56
CA ALA A 694 18.53 -25.99 -39.84
C ALA A 694 19.55 -25.28 -40.73
N ALA A 695 20.42 -24.44 -40.16
CA ALA A 695 21.49 -23.75 -40.89
C ALA A 695 22.53 -24.73 -41.44
N TYR A 696 22.96 -25.72 -40.64
CA TYR A 696 23.85 -26.78 -41.12
C TYR A 696 23.23 -27.59 -42.26
N ALA A 697 21.93 -27.92 -42.17
CA ALA A 697 21.25 -28.63 -43.24
C ALA A 697 21.17 -27.82 -44.55
N GLU A 698 20.96 -26.50 -44.48
CA GLU A 698 20.97 -25.63 -45.66
C GLU A 698 22.36 -25.52 -46.31
N ASP A 699 23.42 -25.56 -45.49
CA ASP A 699 24.82 -25.56 -45.95
C ASP A 699 25.30 -26.96 -46.40
N GLY A 700 24.42 -27.97 -46.40
CA GLY A 700 24.73 -29.35 -46.81
C GLY A 700 25.44 -30.20 -45.74
N ARG A 701 25.65 -29.66 -44.54
CA ARG A 701 26.31 -30.31 -43.39
C ARG A 701 25.32 -31.17 -42.60
N PHE A 702 24.73 -32.18 -43.26
CA PHE A 702 23.60 -32.94 -42.70
C PHE A 702 23.92 -33.76 -41.44
N GLU A 703 25.14 -34.30 -41.30
CA GLU A 703 25.53 -35.04 -40.10
C GLU A 703 25.52 -34.14 -38.85
N GLU A 704 26.07 -32.93 -38.99
CA GLU A 704 26.09 -31.93 -37.92
C GLU A 704 24.69 -31.37 -37.64
N ALA A 705 23.86 -31.24 -38.69
CA ALA A 705 22.46 -30.86 -38.55
C ALA A 705 21.68 -31.86 -37.68
N VAL A 706 21.85 -33.16 -37.92
CA VAL A 706 21.22 -34.24 -37.14
C VAL A 706 21.70 -34.19 -35.68
N ALA A 707 23.02 -34.16 -35.44
CA ALA A 707 23.57 -34.15 -34.09
C ALA A 707 23.10 -32.92 -33.28
N THR A 708 23.05 -31.75 -33.93
CA THR A 708 22.61 -30.51 -33.28
C THR A 708 21.10 -30.52 -32.98
N ALA A 709 20.28 -31.02 -33.91
CA ALA A 709 18.84 -31.15 -33.71
C ALA A 709 18.48 -32.21 -32.65
N GLU A 710 19.25 -33.30 -32.55
CA GLU A 710 19.10 -34.31 -31.48
C GLU A 710 19.41 -33.71 -30.09
N LYS A 711 20.46 -32.88 -29.99
CA LYS A 711 20.76 -32.12 -28.76
C LYS A 711 19.64 -31.13 -28.40
N ALA A 712 19.11 -30.42 -29.39
CA ALA A 712 17.98 -29.50 -29.20
C ALA A 712 16.72 -30.23 -28.69
N ARG A 713 16.44 -31.42 -29.26
CA ARG A 713 15.32 -32.28 -28.85
C ARG A 713 15.46 -32.75 -27.40
N ALA A 714 16.61 -33.33 -27.05
CA ALA A 714 16.86 -33.82 -25.70
C ALA A 714 16.77 -32.71 -24.65
N MET A 715 17.26 -31.51 -24.98
CA MET A 715 17.14 -30.34 -24.10
C MET A 715 15.68 -29.88 -23.93
N SER A 716 14.90 -29.90 -25.01
CA SER A 716 13.47 -29.54 -24.98
C SER A 716 12.65 -30.56 -24.17
N GLU A 717 12.97 -31.85 -24.24
CA GLU A 717 12.36 -32.90 -23.43
C GLU A 717 12.68 -32.70 -21.94
N ALA A 718 13.94 -32.41 -21.60
CA ALA A 718 14.37 -32.16 -20.23
C ALA A 718 13.73 -30.91 -19.60
N SER A 719 13.37 -29.91 -20.41
CA SER A 719 12.69 -28.68 -19.96
C SER A 719 11.16 -28.73 -20.05
N GLY A 720 10.57 -29.87 -20.45
CA GLY A 720 9.11 -30.04 -20.58
C GLY A 720 8.49 -29.35 -21.80
N GLU A 721 9.28 -28.92 -22.77
CA GLU A 721 8.85 -28.24 -23.99
C GLU A 721 8.51 -29.25 -25.11
N ASN A 722 7.53 -30.12 -24.87
CA ASN A 722 7.19 -31.25 -25.74
C ASN A 722 6.90 -30.85 -27.19
N TRP A 723 6.32 -29.67 -27.43
CA TRP A 723 6.04 -29.17 -28.78
C TRP A 723 7.33 -28.89 -29.58
N ARG A 724 8.39 -28.40 -28.91
CA ARG A 724 9.69 -28.09 -29.53
C ARG A 724 10.50 -29.37 -29.75
N ALA A 725 10.39 -30.34 -28.83
CA ALA A 725 10.93 -31.67 -29.04
C ALA A 725 10.34 -32.32 -30.31
N ALA A 726 9.02 -32.29 -30.47
CA ALA A 726 8.34 -32.82 -31.66
C ALA A 726 8.76 -32.11 -32.95
N LYS A 727 8.99 -30.79 -32.91
CA LYS A 727 9.49 -30.03 -34.07
C LYS A 727 10.92 -30.40 -34.46
N ASN A 728 11.80 -30.63 -33.48
CA ASN A 728 13.15 -31.11 -33.77
C ASN A 728 13.15 -32.56 -34.28
N GLU A 729 12.26 -33.41 -33.78
CA GLU A 729 12.04 -34.78 -34.29
C GLU A 729 11.65 -34.77 -35.79
N GLU A 730 10.74 -33.88 -36.19
CA GLU A 730 10.36 -33.67 -37.60
C GLU A 730 11.58 -33.29 -38.46
N ARG A 731 12.38 -32.33 -37.98
CA ARG A 731 13.59 -31.86 -38.67
C ARG A 731 14.67 -32.94 -38.77
N ILE A 732 14.89 -33.72 -37.72
CA ILE A 732 15.85 -34.84 -37.71
C ILE A 732 15.52 -35.84 -38.83
N ARG A 733 14.24 -36.16 -39.04
CA ARG A 733 13.82 -37.06 -40.14
C ARG A 733 14.19 -36.50 -41.51
N LEU A 734 13.96 -35.20 -41.72
CA LEU A 734 14.32 -34.53 -42.98
C LEU A 734 15.85 -34.50 -43.18
N PHE A 735 16.61 -34.16 -42.13
CA PHE A 735 18.06 -34.08 -42.21
C PHE A 735 18.69 -35.45 -42.46
N LYS A 736 18.17 -36.53 -41.86
CA LYS A 736 18.58 -37.93 -42.15
C LYS A 736 18.29 -38.31 -43.61
N ALA A 737 17.24 -37.76 -44.21
CA ALA A 737 16.92 -37.92 -45.63
C ALA A 737 17.72 -36.98 -46.55
N HIS A 738 18.72 -36.25 -46.02
CA HIS A 738 19.49 -35.23 -46.76
C HIS A 738 18.62 -34.11 -47.35
N GLN A 739 17.54 -33.77 -46.64
CA GLN A 739 16.61 -32.70 -47.02
C GLN A 739 16.68 -31.58 -46.00
N ALA A 740 16.98 -30.37 -46.47
CA ALA A 740 16.94 -29.17 -45.63
C ALA A 740 15.49 -28.79 -45.30
N TYR A 741 15.28 -28.22 -44.11
CA TYR A 741 13.96 -27.79 -43.68
C TYR A 741 13.51 -26.53 -44.43
N ARG A 742 12.25 -26.50 -44.84
CA ARG A 742 11.60 -25.33 -45.42
C ARG A 742 10.44 -24.95 -44.53
N ASP A 743 10.50 -23.75 -43.95
CA ASP A 743 9.43 -23.27 -43.10
C ASP A 743 8.23 -22.82 -43.94
N LYS A 744 7.03 -22.84 -43.36
CA LYS A 744 5.81 -22.38 -44.01
C LYS A 744 5.61 -20.91 -43.64
N TRP A 745 6.02 -20.02 -44.55
CA TRP A 745 5.97 -18.57 -44.38
C TRP A 745 4.60 -17.99 -44.75
#